data_AF-A0AAD4GFK3-F1
#
_entry.id   AF-A0AAD4GFK3-F1
#
_cell.length_a   1.000
_cell.length_b   1.000
_cell.length_c   1.000
_cell.angle_alpha   90.00
_cell.angle_beta   90.00
_cell.angle_gamma   90.00
#
_symmetry.space_group_name_H-M   'P 1'
#
loop_
_entity.id
_entity.type
_entity.pdbx_description
1 polymer ?
#
loop_
_entity_poly.entity_id
_entity_poly.type
_entity_poly.pdbx_seq_one_letter_code
_entity_poly.pdbx_strand_id
1 'polypeptide(L)'
;MSLSVTVPDSSRSSRCPSTTLLRAHLDAAPDNARILRDTIDVLQHIQQHPRGPHPVSWQALHRDFERLQDHGLWERSTENDELLDALRTLLTSPSAVREPVEPHERPSLGEKISIVIPPHSASTQLVSNQDHLVLPVELVDILNNAYFLHILATDPAQVLPPGKSLLSVMSRSHIAPDGDTKPTLHSKVEHIVHNAFWDEAVNTLSNPEPSAQLSRLKLLYGDLHVALSPLLPPKHFVLVALSSPLSPTSSPLDSAIAHLREVLASLRQRCAPARDQEIEALQRSLDDPPVRSSHPVALATLVAETSKNILKLSEVMKDDLSEFILGSMTEQQLKSVVAKQAKTTEGKIVIDIWHRDGIMQEWASWLDKLQPSAHLSSISAEPRFLWIVRIVQALGSSSPVSCPLPSRTVQISPTGSTGGDNNKETAESSTPNLNTLPPVFFFSAPTLLKTQNYLQALVIAASLGVLARLPAPTRPSHTSSDTPDPDSFMSRIWTLLRAEIAGEPDAGDTKLINLADEVVRARMQASEMPSTPASLSKEDETTLRAAVDRTLRYEDPVYKLLQRRLLTELSSALVKRRQEDATRNVGTGAGPATLRTGRDGERAGKRPRLVLDPEDMDELWTPSRSSRTVADLKGFEDPVLSRATAEVFEQVDSCLWWVERTWSDVIGTGDVSGSSPRKSAA
;
A
#
# COMPACT_ATOMS: atom_id res chain seq x y z
N MET A 1 -18.15 -48.14 47.62
CA MET A 1 -19.44 -48.83 47.36
C MET A 1 -19.56 -48.98 45.87
N SER A 2 -19.41 -50.21 45.38
CA SER A 2 -19.47 -50.54 43.96
C SER A 2 -20.91 -50.83 43.58
N LEU A 3 -21.47 -50.09 42.63
CA LEU A 3 -22.68 -50.46 41.91
C LEU A 3 -22.37 -50.38 40.41
N SER A 4 -22.03 -51.53 39.85
CA SER A 4 -22.27 -51.86 38.45
C SER A 4 -23.78 -51.98 38.23
N VAL A 5 -24.32 -51.52 37.09
CA VAL A 5 -25.45 -52.16 36.37
C VAL A 5 -25.72 -51.45 35.02
N THR A 6 -25.54 -52.26 33.96
CA THR A 6 -26.24 -52.38 32.67
C THR A 6 -26.39 -51.22 31.67
N VAL A 7 -25.88 -51.49 30.47
CA VAL A 7 -26.27 -50.93 29.17
C VAL A 7 -27.70 -51.34 28.80
N PRO A 8 -28.52 -50.44 28.19
CA PRO A 8 -29.62 -50.85 27.33
C PRO A 8 -29.61 -50.24 25.92
N ASP A 9 -29.89 -51.13 24.96
CA ASP A 9 -30.57 -50.99 23.66
C ASP A 9 -30.52 -49.67 22.86
N SER A 10 -29.83 -49.78 21.72
CA SER A 10 -29.79 -48.87 20.59
C SER A 10 -31.03 -48.98 19.68
N SER A 11 -32.17 -48.41 20.10
CA SER A 11 -33.26 -48.00 19.18
C SER A 11 -34.36 -47.20 19.89
N ARG A 12 -34.05 -45.99 20.36
CA ARG A 12 -35.05 -44.97 20.72
C ARG A 12 -34.50 -43.60 20.33
N SER A 13 -35.40 -42.75 19.79
CA SER A 13 -35.17 -41.34 19.46
C SER A 13 -34.11 -40.72 20.35
N SER A 14 -32.98 -40.30 19.75
CA SER A 14 -31.85 -39.67 20.43
C SER A 14 -32.30 -38.34 21.04
N ARG A 15 -32.89 -38.41 22.24
CA ARG A 15 -33.14 -37.24 23.07
C ARG A 15 -31.78 -36.69 23.46
N CYS A 16 -31.56 -35.41 23.20
CA CYS A 16 -30.31 -34.75 23.53
C CYS A 16 -30.12 -34.85 25.05
N PRO A 17 -29.02 -35.46 25.55
CA PRO A 17 -28.81 -35.72 26.98
C PRO A 17 -28.87 -34.44 27.84
N SER A 18 -28.61 -33.27 27.23
CA SER A 18 -28.76 -31.96 27.86
C SER A 18 -30.20 -31.61 28.26
N THR A 19 -31.19 -31.93 27.42
CA THR A 19 -32.59 -31.60 27.73
C THR A 19 -33.13 -32.43 28.89
N THR A 20 -32.63 -33.65 29.08
CA THR A 20 -32.96 -34.49 30.23
C THR A 20 -32.29 -34.02 31.51
N LEU A 21 -31.04 -33.57 31.43
CA LEU A 21 -30.29 -33.04 32.58
C LEU A 21 -30.89 -31.72 33.07
N LEU A 22 -31.20 -30.79 32.15
CA LEU A 22 -31.87 -29.52 32.49
C LEU A 22 -33.28 -29.72 33.08
N ARG A 23 -34.03 -30.75 32.64
CA ARG A 23 -35.32 -31.11 33.25
C ARG A 23 -35.15 -31.65 34.67
N ALA A 24 -34.12 -32.46 34.93
CA ALA A 24 -33.81 -32.92 36.28
C ALA A 24 -33.44 -31.75 37.21
N HIS A 25 -32.72 -30.75 36.72
CA HIS A 25 -32.43 -29.52 37.47
C HIS A 25 -33.67 -28.63 37.67
N LEU A 26 -34.61 -28.62 36.72
CA LEU A 26 -35.89 -27.90 36.85
C LEU A 26 -36.74 -28.46 37.99
N ASP A 27 -36.73 -29.79 38.19
CA ASP A 27 -37.44 -30.44 39.30
C ASP A 27 -36.74 -30.22 40.64
N ALA A 28 -35.41 -30.01 40.65
CA ALA A 28 -34.61 -29.84 41.86
C ALA A 28 -34.53 -28.38 42.38
N ALA A 29 -34.72 -27.37 41.52
CA ALA A 29 -34.52 -25.96 41.87
C ALA A 29 -35.68 -25.05 41.36
N PRO A 30 -36.82 -24.99 42.08
CA PRO A 30 -38.00 -24.26 41.63
C PRO A 30 -37.81 -22.74 41.53
N ASP A 31 -36.86 -22.17 42.28
CA ASP A 31 -36.58 -20.72 42.27
C ASP A 31 -36.02 -20.23 40.93
N ASN A 32 -35.41 -21.12 40.15
CA ASN A 32 -34.84 -20.84 38.83
C ASN A 32 -35.68 -21.41 37.68
N ALA A 33 -36.92 -21.82 37.97
CA ALA A 33 -37.76 -22.55 37.03
C ALA A 33 -38.07 -21.80 35.72
N ARG A 34 -38.03 -20.47 35.74
CA ARG A 34 -38.29 -19.66 34.54
C ARG A 34 -37.15 -19.75 33.52
N ILE A 35 -35.91 -19.52 33.96
CA ILE A 35 -34.74 -19.55 33.08
C ILE A 35 -34.56 -20.95 32.50
N LEU A 36 -34.67 -21.99 33.35
CA LEU A 36 -34.57 -23.37 32.91
C LEU A 36 -35.67 -23.75 31.90
N ARG A 37 -36.92 -23.33 32.10
CA ARG A 37 -38.02 -23.60 31.16
C ARG A 37 -37.79 -22.91 29.81
N ASP A 38 -37.38 -21.65 29.83
CA ASP A 38 -37.10 -20.88 28.60
C ASP A 38 -35.94 -21.52 27.81
N THR A 39 -34.84 -21.91 28.47
CA THR A 39 -33.71 -22.61 27.81
C THR A 39 -34.11 -23.99 27.28
N ILE A 40 -34.91 -24.76 28.04
CA ILE A 40 -35.41 -26.07 27.62
C ILE A 40 -36.31 -25.96 26.38
N ASP A 41 -37.17 -24.93 26.31
CA ASP A 41 -38.06 -24.70 25.18
C ASP A 41 -37.29 -24.28 23.92
N VAL A 42 -36.26 -23.44 24.07
CA VAL A 42 -35.35 -23.06 22.98
C VAL A 42 -34.59 -24.27 22.45
N LEU A 43 -34.02 -25.11 23.32
CA LEU A 43 -33.31 -26.33 22.91
C LEU A 43 -34.24 -27.34 22.23
N GLN A 44 -35.47 -27.51 22.73
CA GLN A 44 -36.47 -28.34 22.08
C GLN A 44 -36.85 -27.80 20.70
N HIS A 45 -36.98 -26.47 20.56
CA HIS A 45 -37.30 -25.84 19.29
C HIS A 45 -36.17 -26.04 18.25
N ILE A 46 -34.91 -25.83 18.64
CA ILE A 46 -33.72 -26.11 17.80
C ILE A 46 -33.70 -27.58 17.38
N GLN A 47 -34.00 -28.50 18.31
CA GLN A 47 -34.03 -29.93 18.04
C GLN A 47 -35.15 -30.32 17.05
N GLN A 48 -36.31 -29.68 17.14
CA GLN A 48 -37.44 -29.94 16.24
C GLN A 48 -37.21 -29.32 14.84
N HIS A 49 -36.44 -28.24 14.74
CA HIS A 49 -36.24 -27.50 13.49
C HIS A 49 -34.76 -27.20 13.21
N PRO A 50 -33.88 -28.20 13.02
CA PRO A 50 -32.43 -28.00 12.89
C PRO A 50 -32.01 -27.25 11.62
N ARG A 51 -32.94 -26.93 10.71
CA ARG A 51 -32.70 -26.17 9.47
C ARG A 51 -33.59 -24.92 9.34
N GLY A 52 -34.35 -24.58 10.38
CA GLY A 52 -35.25 -23.43 10.39
C GLY A 52 -34.57 -22.15 10.90
N PRO A 53 -35.09 -20.95 10.58
CA PRO A 53 -34.63 -19.72 11.22
C PRO A 53 -34.86 -19.82 12.73
N HIS A 54 -33.78 -19.80 13.49
CA HIS A 54 -33.85 -19.90 14.94
C HIS A 54 -34.19 -18.53 15.55
N PRO A 55 -35.18 -18.44 16.45
CA PRO A 55 -35.58 -17.17 17.07
C PRO A 55 -34.57 -16.61 18.08
N VAL A 56 -33.50 -17.35 18.38
CA VAL A 56 -32.51 -17.03 19.41
C VAL A 56 -31.10 -17.02 18.81
N SER A 57 -30.36 -15.93 19.03
CA SER A 57 -28.95 -15.83 18.62
C SER A 57 -28.05 -16.63 19.57
N TRP A 58 -26.90 -17.09 19.07
CA TRP A 58 -25.89 -17.78 19.90
C TRP A 58 -25.52 -16.99 21.17
N GLN A 59 -25.42 -15.66 21.07
CA GLN A 59 -25.08 -14.79 22.20
C GLN A 59 -26.17 -14.78 23.29
N ALA A 60 -27.44 -14.87 22.91
CA ALA A 60 -28.54 -14.94 23.87
C ALA A 60 -28.52 -16.30 24.59
N LEU A 61 -28.34 -17.39 23.84
CA LEU A 61 -28.24 -18.74 24.40
C LEU A 61 -27.02 -18.88 25.35
N HIS A 62 -25.85 -18.37 24.94
CA HIS A 62 -24.63 -18.41 25.75
C HIS A 62 -24.80 -17.66 27.09
N ARG A 63 -25.46 -16.50 27.07
CA ARG A 63 -25.76 -15.72 28.28
C ARG A 63 -26.68 -16.48 29.24
N ASP A 64 -27.62 -17.26 28.72
CA ASP A 64 -28.48 -18.09 29.55
C ASP A 64 -27.69 -19.23 30.19
N PHE A 65 -26.74 -19.84 29.48
CA PHE A 65 -25.82 -20.83 30.07
C PHE A 65 -24.86 -20.24 31.11
N GLU A 66 -24.34 -19.02 30.90
CA GLU A 66 -23.56 -18.30 31.92
C GLU A 66 -24.40 -18.03 33.17
N ARG A 67 -25.66 -17.62 33.01
CA ARG A 67 -26.57 -17.45 34.15
C ARG A 67 -26.85 -18.75 34.87
N LEU A 68 -27.07 -19.85 34.14
CA LEU A 68 -27.23 -21.18 34.74
C LEU A 68 -25.97 -21.62 35.49
N GLN A 69 -24.79 -21.26 34.97
CA GLN A 69 -23.52 -21.50 35.64
C GLN A 69 -23.39 -20.69 36.93
N ASP A 70 -23.72 -19.40 36.90
CA ASP A 70 -23.66 -18.51 38.08
C ASP A 70 -24.59 -18.97 39.21
N HIS A 71 -25.71 -19.61 38.86
CA HIS A 71 -26.67 -20.16 39.82
C HIS A 71 -26.29 -21.60 40.28
N GLY A 72 -25.16 -22.13 39.84
CA GLY A 72 -24.71 -23.49 40.17
C GLY A 72 -25.57 -24.60 39.56
N LEU A 73 -26.36 -24.29 38.52
CA LEU A 73 -27.25 -25.23 37.83
C LEU A 73 -26.60 -25.84 36.59
N TRP A 74 -25.47 -25.30 36.16
CA TRP A 74 -24.68 -25.78 35.03
C TRP A 74 -23.21 -25.89 35.45
N GLU A 75 -22.68 -27.10 35.48
CA GLU A 75 -21.28 -27.34 35.81
C GLU A 75 -20.40 -27.22 34.56
N ARG A 76 -19.18 -26.68 34.70
CA ARG A 76 -18.17 -26.76 33.64
C ARG A 76 -17.58 -28.15 33.60
N SER A 77 -18.13 -28.99 32.74
CA SER A 77 -17.58 -30.29 32.37
C SER A 77 -17.15 -30.26 30.91
N THR A 78 -16.20 -31.13 30.54
CA THR A 78 -15.76 -31.27 29.15
C THR A 78 -16.92 -31.62 28.22
N GLU A 79 -17.88 -32.42 28.69
CA GLU A 79 -19.09 -32.78 27.94
C GLU A 79 -20.00 -31.57 27.69
N ASN A 80 -20.10 -30.67 28.67
CA ASN A 80 -20.90 -29.44 28.56
C ASN A 80 -20.25 -28.41 27.63
N ASP A 81 -18.91 -28.33 27.64
CA ASP A 81 -18.16 -27.46 26.73
C ASP A 81 -18.28 -27.96 25.28
N GLU A 82 -18.15 -29.27 25.04
CA GLU A 82 -18.37 -29.88 23.72
C GLU A 82 -19.80 -29.65 23.20
N LEU A 83 -20.79 -29.69 24.09
CA LEU A 83 -22.19 -29.43 23.75
C LEU A 83 -22.43 -27.96 23.38
N LEU A 84 -21.82 -27.03 24.11
CA LEU A 84 -21.87 -25.61 23.78
C LEU A 84 -21.21 -25.34 22.42
N ASP A 85 -20.08 -25.97 22.13
CA ASP A 85 -19.43 -25.85 20.81
C ASP A 85 -20.26 -26.47 19.67
N ALA A 86 -20.95 -27.58 19.91
CA ALA A 86 -21.86 -28.17 18.94
C ALA A 86 -23.07 -27.25 18.66
N LEU A 87 -23.67 -26.65 19.70
CA LEU A 87 -24.77 -25.69 19.57
C LEU A 87 -24.33 -24.40 18.89
N ARG A 88 -23.10 -23.93 19.20
CA ARG A 88 -22.47 -22.81 18.51
C ARG A 88 -22.38 -23.10 17.03
N THR A 89 -21.78 -24.23 16.67
CA THR A 89 -21.60 -24.65 15.28
C THR A 89 -22.94 -24.73 14.55
N LEU A 90 -23.99 -25.28 15.18
CA LEU A 90 -25.34 -25.33 14.62
C LEU A 90 -25.95 -23.95 14.38
N LEU A 91 -25.85 -23.03 15.34
CA LEU A 91 -26.44 -21.70 15.27
C LEU A 91 -25.63 -20.71 14.43
N THR A 92 -24.32 -20.95 14.27
CA THR A 92 -23.43 -20.09 13.47
C THR A 92 -23.13 -20.66 12.09
N SER A 93 -23.52 -21.90 11.78
CA SER A 93 -23.34 -22.46 10.44
C SER A 93 -24.24 -21.72 9.46
N PRO A 94 -23.69 -21.03 8.44
CA PRO A 94 -24.49 -20.38 7.41
C PRO A 94 -25.29 -21.47 6.68
N SER A 95 -26.61 -21.39 6.77
CA SER A 95 -27.55 -22.32 6.15
C SER A 95 -27.24 -22.45 4.66
N ALA A 96 -26.88 -23.67 4.22
CA ALA A 96 -26.60 -23.98 2.83
C ALA A 96 -27.80 -23.59 1.96
N VAL A 97 -27.60 -22.58 1.12
CA VAL A 97 -28.57 -22.05 0.15
C VAL A 97 -29.01 -23.18 -0.78
N ARG A 98 -30.28 -23.55 -0.66
CA ARG A 98 -31.06 -24.31 -1.64
C ARG A 98 -31.30 -23.40 -2.85
N GLU A 99 -31.04 -23.91 -4.05
CA GLU A 99 -31.48 -23.32 -5.33
C GLU A 99 -32.96 -22.90 -5.26
N PRO A 100 -33.29 -21.63 -5.54
CA PRO A 100 -34.63 -21.24 -5.94
C PRO A 100 -34.78 -21.44 -7.45
N VAL A 101 -35.83 -22.17 -7.83
CA VAL A 101 -36.40 -22.14 -9.16
C VAL A 101 -36.93 -20.71 -9.39
N GLU A 102 -36.24 -19.95 -10.24
CA GLU A 102 -36.67 -18.60 -10.64
C GLU A 102 -37.88 -18.66 -11.59
N PRO A 103 -38.92 -17.84 -11.33
CA PRO A 103 -39.85 -17.43 -12.37
C PRO A 103 -39.15 -16.40 -13.27
N HIS A 104 -39.27 -16.58 -14.59
CA HIS A 104 -38.73 -15.70 -15.65
C HIS A 104 -38.74 -14.20 -15.28
N GLU A 105 -37.62 -13.73 -14.74
CA GLU A 105 -37.28 -12.31 -14.71
C GLU A 105 -36.86 -11.89 -16.12
N ARG A 106 -37.37 -10.74 -16.54
CA ARG A 106 -36.94 -10.08 -17.77
C ARG A 106 -35.44 -9.83 -17.67
N PRO A 107 -34.65 -10.05 -18.74
CA PRO A 107 -33.23 -9.77 -18.71
C PRO A 107 -33.04 -8.32 -18.31
N SER A 108 -32.49 -8.11 -17.11
CA SER A 108 -31.92 -6.83 -16.72
C SER A 108 -31.02 -6.38 -17.87
N LEU A 109 -31.14 -5.11 -18.24
CA LEU A 109 -30.25 -4.49 -19.22
C LEU A 109 -28.82 -4.75 -18.76
N GLY A 110 -28.15 -5.71 -19.39
CA GLY A 110 -26.81 -6.15 -19.01
C GLY A 110 -25.90 -4.94 -18.83
N GLU A 111 -25.13 -4.96 -17.73
CA GLU A 111 -24.22 -3.88 -17.37
C GLU A 111 -23.28 -3.60 -18.55
N LYS A 112 -23.42 -2.41 -19.15
CA LYS A 112 -22.50 -1.96 -20.18
C LYS A 112 -21.10 -1.86 -19.57
N ILE A 113 -20.07 -2.21 -20.35
CA ILE A 113 -18.68 -2.01 -19.95
C ILE A 113 -18.50 -0.54 -19.57
N SER A 114 -18.25 -0.30 -18.28
CA SER A 114 -17.85 1.00 -17.76
C SER A 114 -16.35 0.94 -17.48
N ILE A 115 -15.57 1.71 -18.23
CA ILE A 115 -14.17 1.97 -17.90
C ILE A 115 -14.22 2.84 -16.65
N VAL A 116 -13.77 2.29 -15.52
CA VAL A 116 -13.75 3.03 -14.26
C VAL A 116 -12.64 4.06 -14.35
N ILE A 117 -13.00 5.35 -14.45
CA ILE A 117 -12.01 6.42 -14.51
C ILE A 117 -11.20 6.39 -13.20
N PRO A 118 -9.88 6.12 -13.25
CA PRO A 118 -9.08 6.16 -12.04
C PRO A 118 -9.07 7.59 -11.49
N PRO A 119 -8.96 7.79 -10.15
CA PRO A 119 -8.75 9.12 -9.60
C PRO A 119 -7.57 9.76 -10.33
N HIS A 120 -7.78 10.99 -10.82
CA HIS A 120 -6.99 11.64 -11.89
C HIS A 120 -5.52 11.20 -11.88
N SER A 121 -5.09 10.50 -12.93
CA SER A 121 -3.74 9.90 -13.06
C SER A 121 -2.58 10.90 -12.92
N ALA A 122 -2.85 12.20 -12.99
CA ALA A 122 -1.87 13.27 -12.79
C ALA A 122 -1.77 13.74 -11.32
N SER A 123 -2.69 13.31 -10.45
CA SER A 123 -2.66 13.65 -9.04
C SER A 123 -1.69 12.73 -8.30
N THR A 124 -0.73 13.33 -7.61
CA THR A 124 0.17 12.65 -6.67
C THR A 124 -0.53 12.30 -5.34
N GLN A 125 -1.87 12.43 -5.28
CA GLN A 125 -2.66 12.17 -4.08
C GLN A 125 -3.31 10.79 -4.16
N LEU A 126 -3.12 9.99 -3.11
CA LEU A 126 -3.72 8.67 -2.98
C LEU A 126 -5.17 8.76 -2.49
N VAL A 127 -5.42 9.69 -1.56
CA VAL A 127 -6.74 9.95 -1.00
C VAL A 127 -7.16 11.36 -1.41
N SER A 128 -8.28 11.46 -2.13
CA SER A 128 -8.86 12.76 -2.47
C SER A 128 -9.54 13.32 -1.22
N ASN A 129 -9.32 14.61 -0.92
CA ASN A 129 -9.98 15.33 0.19
C ASN A 129 -11.52 15.35 0.09
N GLN A 130 -12.10 14.79 -0.98
CA GLN A 130 -13.54 14.71 -1.21
C GLN A 130 -14.19 13.44 -0.66
N ASP A 131 -13.40 12.41 -0.30
CA ASP A 131 -13.98 11.17 0.23
C ASP A 131 -14.49 11.37 1.66
N HIS A 132 -15.74 10.98 1.91
CA HIS A 132 -16.51 11.17 3.16
C HIS A 132 -15.94 10.47 4.41
N LEU A 133 -14.75 9.89 4.32
CA LEU A 133 -14.03 9.33 5.46
C LEU A 133 -13.30 10.48 6.16
N VAL A 134 -13.74 10.83 7.37
CA VAL A 134 -13.07 11.80 8.24
C VAL A 134 -11.75 11.19 8.73
N LEU A 135 -10.75 11.11 7.85
CA LEU A 135 -9.39 10.77 8.22
C LEU A 135 -8.72 12.00 8.84
N PRO A 136 -7.89 11.83 9.90
CA PRO A 136 -7.04 12.91 10.39
C PRO A 136 -6.19 13.49 9.25
N VAL A 137 -6.08 14.82 9.17
CA VAL A 137 -5.34 15.51 8.11
C VAL A 137 -3.88 15.06 8.09
N GLU A 138 -3.31 14.82 9.28
CA GLU A 138 -1.93 14.34 9.43
C GLU A 138 -1.75 12.96 8.78
N LEU A 139 -2.76 12.09 8.88
CA LEU A 139 -2.71 10.78 8.24
C LEU A 139 -2.80 10.90 6.71
N VAL A 140 -3.65 11.79 6.21
CA VAL A 140 -3.76 12.06 4.75
C VAL A 140 -2.42 12.59 4.21
N ASP A 141 -1.77 13.49 4.92
CA ASP A 141 -0.44 14.00 4.54
C ASP A 141 0.62 12.91 4.55
N ILE A 142 0.63 12.05 5.57
CA ILE A 142 1.54 10.89 5.65
C ILE A 142 1.29 9.92 4.49
N LEU A 143 0.04 9.60 4.19
CA LEU A 143 -0.34 8.70 3.09
C LEU A 143 0.06 9.27 1.73
N ASN A 144 -0.22 10.56 1.48
CA ASN A 144 0.13 11.22 0.23
C ASN A 144 1.66 11.32 0.06
N ASN A 145 2.40 11.61 1.14
CA ASN A 145 3.86 11.65 1.08
C ASN A 145 4.46 10.27 0.81
N ALA A 146 3.93 9.21 1.42
CA ALA A 146 4.34 7.84 1.14
C ALA A 146 4.02 7.40 -0.28
N TYR A 147 2.83 7.75 -0.79
CA TYR A 147 2.46 7.48 -2.18
C TYR A 147 3.30 8.27 -3.18
N PHE A 148 3.65 9.52 -2.86
CA PHE A 148 4.59 10.29 -3.66
C PHE A 148 5.95 9.59 -3.75
N LEU A 149 6.49 9.09 -2.63
CA LEU A 149 7.72 8.32 -2.61
C LEU A 149 7.58 6.99 -3.39
N HIS A 150 6.43 6.32 -3.30
CA HIS A 150 6.11 5.13 -4.08
C HIS A 150 6.22 5.41 -5.58
N ILE A 151 5.54 6.45 -6.08
CA ILE A 151 5.59 6.82 -7.50
C ILE A 151 7.00 7.27 -7.88
N LEU A 152 7.69 8.05 -7.05
CA LEU A 152 9.05 8.50 -7.33
C LEU A 152 10.03 7.32 -7.47
N ALA A 153 9.80 6.24 -6.74
CA ALA A 153 10.59 5.02 -6.81
C ALA A 153 10.21 4.12 -8.01
N THR A 154 8.92 4.02 -8.35
CA THR A 154 8.41 3.09 -9.36
C THR A 154 8.30 3.69 -10.76
N ASP A 155 7.78 4.92 -10.88
CA ASP A 155 7.64 5.68 -12.12
C ASP A 155 8.02 7.16 -11.92
N PRO A 156 9.33 7.48 -11.82
CA PRO A 156 9.79 8.85 -11.61
C PRO A 156 9.39 9.79 -12.75
N ALA A 157 9.09 9.28 -13.95
CA ALA A 157 8.69 10.11 -15.09
C ALA A 157 7.29 10.73 -14.92
N GLN A 158 6.45 10.13 -14.06
CA GLN A 158 5.13 10.67 -13.74
C GLN A 158 5.20 11.90 -12.83
N VAL A 159 6.23 11.99 -11.99
CA VAL A 159 6.37 13.02 -10.95
C VAL A 159 7.37 14.11 -11.35
N LEU A 160 8.46 13.73 -12.01
CA LEU A 160 9.51 14.66 -12.39
C LEU A 160 9.09 15.45 -13.64
N PRO A 161 9.41 16.76 -13.71
CA PRO A 161 9.21 17.51 -14.94
C PRO A 161 9.97 16.87 -16.12
N PRO A 162 9.41 16.86 -17.34
CA PRO A 162 10.03 16.22 -18.48
C PRO A 162 11.44 16.77 -18.73
N GLY A 163 12.40 15.87 -18.93
CA GLY A 163 13.81 16.21 -19.15
C GLY A 163 14.62 16.56 -17.90
N LYS A 164 14.02 16.55 -16.69
CA LYS A 164 14.76 16.71 -15.43
C LYS A 164 15.08 15.36 -14.80
N SER A 165 16.32 15.20 -14.34
CA SER A 165 16.72 14.05 -13.54
C SER A 165 16.31 14.23 -12.07
N LEU A 166 16.15 13.12 -11.36
CA LEU A 166 15.87 13.10 -9.92
C LEU A 166 16.92 13.92 -9.14
N LEU A 167 18.19 13.76 -9.50
CA LEU A 167 19.31 14.47 -8.87
C LEU A 167 19.18 15.99 -9.07
N SER A 168 18.81 16.44 -10.27
CA SER A 168 18.60 17.88 -10.53
C SER A 168 17.43 18.47 -9.76
N VAL A 169 16.42 17.66 -9.38
CA VAL A 169 15.29 18.14 -8.58
C VAL A 169 15.66 18.19 -7.10
N MET A 170 16.31 17.14 -6.58
CA MET A 170 16.73 17.09 -5.18
C MET A 170 17.88 18.06 -4.86
N SER A 171 18.75 18.37 -5.81
CA SER A 171 19.84 19.34 -5.59
C SER A 171 19.36 20.80 -5.50
N ARG A 172 18.09 21.10 -5.83
CA ARG A 172 17.55 22.46 -5.90
C ARG A 172 16.67 22.84 -4.72
N SER A 173 16.29 21.90 -3.85
CA SER A 173 15.26 22.13 -2.82
C SER A 173 15.68 23.08 -1.69
N HIS A 174 16.97 23.39 -1.54
CA HIS A 174 17.47 24.15 -0.39
C HIS A 174 17.87 25.60 -0.71
N ILE A 175 17.90 26.00 -1.99
CA ILE A 175 18.02 27.41 -2.33
C ILE A 175 16.62 28.01 -2.20
N ALA A 176 16.22 28.31 -0.96
CA ALA A 176 15.08 29.17 -0.72
C ALA A 176 15.27 30.42 -1.61
N PRO A 177 14.26 30.84 -2.39
CA PRO A 177 14.35 32.04 -3.17
C PRO A 177 14.41 33.23 -2.19
N ASP A 178 15.60 33.56 -1.71
CA ASP A 178 15.92 34.74 -0.90
C ASP A 178 15.70 36.06 -1.68
N GLY A 179 15.10 35.98 -2.87
CA GLY A 179 14.68 37.12 -3.67
C GLY A 179 13.25 37.55 -3.37
N ASP A 180 13.12 38.62 -2.60
CA ASP A 180 12.01 39.59 -2.61
C ASP A 180 10.60 39.20 -2.12
N THR A 181 10.34 37.98 -1.65
CA THR A 181 9.04 37.71 -1.01
C THR A 181 9.01 38.28 0.40
N LYS A 182 8.19 39.33 0.60
CA LYS A 182 7.87 39.92 1.91
C LYS A 182 7.70 38.80 2.97
N PRO A 183 8.30 38.94 4.17
CA PRO A 183 8.25 37.91 5.20
C PRO A 183 6.79 37.52 5.48
N THR A 184 6.50 36.23 5.30
CA THR A 184 5.19 35.65 5.59
C THR A 184 4.85 35.86 7.06
N LEU A 185 3.55 35.91 7.40
CA LEU A 185 3.13 36.05 8.80
C LEU A 185 3.75 34.94 9.67
N HIS A 186 3.85 33.72 9.11
CA HIS A 186 4.51 32.58 9.75
C HIS A 186 5.95 32.91 10.14
N SER A 187 6.78 33.42 9.21
CA SER A 187 8.18 33.71 9.52
C SER A 187 8.35 34.82 10.57
N LYS A 188 7.43 35.78 10.62
CA LYS A 188 7.41 36.80 11.68
C LYS A 188 7.06 36.22 13.04
N VAL A 189 6.04 35.36 13.11
CA VAL A 189 5.64 34.69 14.34
C VAL A 189 6.76 33.78 14.84
N GLU A 190 7.33 32.99 13.94
CA GLU A 190 8.48 32.13 14.20
C GLU A 190 9.67 32.93 14.74
N HIS A 191 10.02 34.06 14.12
CA HIS A 191 11.09 34.94 14.62
C HIS A 191 10.81 35.50 16.02
N ILE A 192 9.55 35.91 16.31
CA ILE A 192 9.16 36.40 17.65
C ILE A 192 9.27 35.27 18.68
N VAL A 193 8.78 34.06 18.36
CA VAL A 193 8.84 32.90 19.24
C VAL A 193 10.28 32.47 19.50
N HIS A 194 11.12 32.42 18.46
CA HIS A 194 12.54 32.10 18.63
C HIS A 194 13.26 33.14 19.49
N ASN A 195 13.00 34.44 19.31
CA ASN A 195 13.62 35.46 20.16
C ASN A 195 13.14 35.35 21.60
N ALA A 196 11.84 35.17 21.85
CA ALA A 196 11.30 34.96 23.19
C ALA A 196 11.94 33.74 23.88
N PHE A 197 12.14 32.64 23.16
CA PHE A 197 12.81 31.44 23.68
C PHE A 197 14.26 31.72 24.11
N TRP A 198 15.03 32.48 23.32
CA TRP A 198 16.42 32.80 23.64
C TRP A 198 16.52 33.82 24.77
N ASP A 199 15.63 34.81 24.82
CA ASP A 199 15.55 35.77 25.92
C ASP A 199 15.22 35.05 27.23
N GLU A 200 14.27 34.10 27.22
CA GLU A 200 13.97 33.24 28.36
C GLU A 200 15.17 32.37 28.75
N ALA A 201 15.91 31.84 27.77
CA ALA A 201 17.13 31.07 28.03
C ALA A 201 18.17 31.91 28.78
N VAL A 202 18.45 33.12 28.29
CA VAL A 202 19.42 34.03 28.91
C VAL A 202 18.96 34.43 30.30
N ASN A 203 17.68 34.77 30.48
CA ASN A 203 17.12 35.15 31.78
C ASN A 203 17.23 34.00 32.80
N THR A 204 16.93 32.76 32.39
CA THR A 204 17.01 31.59 33.27
C THR A 204 18.45 31.22 33.61
N LEU A 205 19.35 31.25 32.64
CA LEU A 205 20.77 30.96 32.83
C LEU A 205 21.49 32.05 33.65
N SER A 206 20.98 33.29 33.62
CA SER A 206 21.51 34.41 34.41
C SER A 206 21.18 34.29 35.91
N ASN A 207 20.26 33.41 36.29
CA ASN A 207 19.95 33.16 37.70
C ASN A 207 21.17 32.54 38.40
N PRO A 208 21.65 33.08 39.54
CA PRO A 208 22.78 32.53 40.27
C PRO A 208 22.54 31.12 40.85
N GLU A 209 21.30 30.65 40.87
CA GLU A 209 20.96 29.33 41.39
C GLU A 209 21.33 28.19 40.40
N PRO A 210 22.23 27.25 40.78
CA PRO A 210 22.66 26.19 39.86
C PRO A 210 21.52 25.26 39.42
N SER A 211 20.49 25.07 40.23
CA SER A 211 19.33 24.22 39.92
C SER A 211 18.56 24.73 38.69
N ALA A 212 18.35 26.05 38.61
CA ALA A 212 17.69 26.73 37.49
C ALA A 212 18.59 26.72 36.24
N GLN A 213 19.90 26.90 36.41
CA GLN A 213 20.85 26.84 35.30
C GLN A 213 20.93 25.42 34.70
N LEU A 214 21.03 24.39 35.54
CA LEU A 214 21.14 22.99 35.12
C LEU A 214 19.89 22.51 34.38
N SER A 215 18.69 22.90 34.83
CA SER A 215 17.45 22.52 34.15
C SER A 215 17.37 23.12 32.74
N ARG A 216 17.74 24.39 32.56
CA ARG A 216 17.78 25.04 31.24
C ARG A 216 18.88 24.50 30.35
N LEU A 217 20.08 24.25 30.89
CA LEU A 217 21.19 23.64 30.15
C LEU A 217 20.84 22.24 29.65
N LYS A 218 20.11 21.44 30.43
CA LYS A 218 19.64 20.12 30.02
C LYS A 218 18.74 20.19 28.79
N LEU A 219 17.85 21.18 28.71
CA LEU A 219 17.00 21.39 27.52
C LEU A 219 17.85 21.77 26.30
N LEU A 220 18.76 22.73 26.45
CA LEU A 220 19.67 23.13 25.36
C LEU A 220 20.56 21.97 24.89
N TYR A 221 20.99 21.09 25.78
CA TYR A 221 21.78 19.90 25.41
C TYR A 221 20.92 18.87 24.67
N GLY A 222 19.65 18.74 25.03
CA GLY A 222 18.68 17.96 24.27
C GLY A 222 18.52 18.50 22.85
N ASP A 223 18.34 19.81 22.70
CA ASP A 223 18.23 20.47 21.39
C ASP A 223 19.50 20.28 20.55
N LEU A 224 20.68 20.49 21.15
CA LEU A 224 21.97 20.24 20.51
C LEU A 224 22.14 18.77 20.13
N HIS A 225 21.75 17.83 20.98
CA HIS A 225 21.81 16.40 20.68
C HIS A 225 20.96 16.06 19.46
N VAL A 226 19.72 16.55 19.40
CA VAL A 226 18.82 16.33 18.26
C VAL A 226 19.39 16.95 16.99
N ALA A 227 19.90 18.18 17.06
CA ALA A 227 20.44 18.89 15.91
C ALA A 227 21.75 18.27 15.38
N LEU A 228 22.60 17.75 16.26
CA LEU A 228 23.92 17.19 15.91
C LEU A 228 23.89 15.69 15.60
N SER A 229 22.84 14.97 15.98
CA SER A 229 22.69 13.53 15.72
C SER A 229 22.85 13.15 14.24
N PRO A 230 22.28 13.89 13.25
CA PRO A 230 22.51 13.60 11.82
C PRO A 230 23.94 13.88 11.36
N LEU A 231 24.65 14.76 12.07
CA LEU A 231 26.00 15.23 11.71
C LEU A 231 27.12 14.49 12.39
N LEU A 232 26.84 13.58 13.33
CA LEU A 232 27.83 12.84 14.12
C LEU A 232 27.49 11.33 14.10
N PRO A 233 28.48 10.41 14.13
CA PRO A 233 28.16 8.99 14.24
C PRO A 233 27.35 8.69 15.52
N PRO A 234 26.41 7.73 15.53
CA PRO A 234 25.54 7.48 16.69
C PRO A 234 26.27 7.20 18.02
N LYS A 235 27.52 6.72 17.97
CA LYS A 235 28.37 6.43 19.13
C LYS A 235 29.44 7.48 19.38
N HIS A 236 29.31 8.67 18.79
CA HIS A 236 30.28 9.75 18.97
C HIS A 236 30.23 10.26 20.42
N PHE A 237 31.40 10.51 20.99
CA PHE A 237 31.53 10.87 22.40
C PHE A 237 30.75 12.14 22.77
N VAL A 238 30.65 13.11 21.85
CA VAL A 238 29.81 14.32 22.03
C VAL A 238 28.33 13.98 22.19
N LEU A 239 27.76 13.09 21.37
CA LEU A 239 26.35 12.70 21.51
C LEU A 239 26.11 11.95 22.82
N VAL A 240 27.07 11.10 23.22
CA VAL A 240 27.03 10.41 24.51
C VAL A 240 27.11 11.42 25.67
N ALA A 241 27.96 12.43 25.59
CA ALA A 241 28.09 13.47 26.61
C ALA A 241 26.83 14.35 26.71
N LEU A 242 26.23 14.74 25.58
CA LEU A 242 25.01 15.55 25.54
C LEU A 242 23.77 14.79 26.04
N SER A 243 23.73 13.46 25.86
CA SER A 243 22.65 12.60 26.37
C SER A 243 22.85 12.16 27.83
N SER A 244 24.06 12.32 28.37
CA SER A 244 24.38 11.97 29.75
C SER A 244 23.82 12.99 30.74
N PRO A 245 23.44 12.59 31.97
CA PRO A 245 23.03 13.53 33.00
C PRO A 245 24.17 14.49 33.34
N LEU A 246 23.87 15.78 33.41
CA LEU A 246 24.84 16.81 33.80
C LEU A 246 25.42 16.48 35.18
N SER A 247 26.74 16.52 35.29
CA SER A 247 27.41 16.30 36.58
C SER A 247 27.01 17.39 37.58
N PRO A 248 26.81 17.09 38.86
CA PRO A 248 26.56 18.11 39.87
C PRO A 248 27.82 18.98 40.02
N THR A 249 27.78 20.20 39.48
CA THR A 249 28.90 21.16 39.55
C THR A 249 28.47 22.44 40.24
N SER A 250 29.41 23.07 40.95
CA SER A 250 29.21 24.38 41.59
C SER A 250 29.19 25.53 40.59
N SER A 251 29.68 25.32 39.36
CA SER A 251 29.66 26.30 38.27
C SER A 251 29.21 25.63 36.95
N PRO A 252 27.89 25.48 36.74
CA PRO A 252 27.37 24.76 35.58
C PRO A 252 27.64 25.50 34.25
N LEU A 253 27.73 26.84 34.25
CA LEU A 253 28.06 27.62 33.06
C LEU A 253 29.52 27.39 32.60
N ASP A 254 30.49 27.32 33.52
CA ASP A 254 31.89 27.03 33.17
C ASP A 254 32.02 25.61 32.58
N SER A 255 31.30 24.66 33.18
CA SER A 255 31.24 23.27 32.70
C SER A 255 30.62 23.22 31.29
N ALA A 256 29.57 24.02 31.06
CA ALA A 256 28.93 24.12 29.76
C ALA A 256 29.86 24.71 28.69
N ILE A 257 30.64 25.74 29.02
CA ILE A 257 31.64 26.30 28.11
C ILE A 257 32.65 25.23 27.69
N ALA A 258 33.15 24.42 28.64
CA ALA A 258 34.07 23.33 28.33
C ALA A 258 33.45 22.30 27.37
N HIS A 259 32.19 21.91 27.61
CA HIS A 259 31.48 21.00 26.70
C HIS A 259 31.26 21.62 25.32
N LEU A 260 30.84 22.89 25.23
CA LEU A 260 30.61 23.57 23.95
C LEU A 260 31.90 23.71 23.13
N ARG A 261 33.06 23.92 23.77
CA ARG A 261 34.36 23.87 23.08
C ARG A 261 34.59 22.53 22.42
N GLU A 262 34.30 21.45 23.14
CA GLU A 262 34.48 20.09 22.63
C GLU A 262 33.51 19.76 21.48
N VAL A 263 32.27 20.28 21.57
CA VAL A 263 31.30 20.22 20.46
C VAL A 263 31.86 20.94 19.24
N LEU A 264 32.33 22.19 19.38
CA LEU A 264 32.90 22.97 18.27
C LEU A 264 34.15 22.30 17.67
N ALA A 265 35.03 21.74 18.50
CA ALA A 265 36.19 20.99 18.03
C ALA A 265 35.79 19.75 17.20
N SER A 266 34.74 19.05 17.63
CA SER A 266 34.19 17.90 16.89
C SER A 266 33.53 18.32 15.57
N LEU A 267 32.80 19.44 15.57
CA LEU A 267 32.21 20.00 14.35
C LEU A 267 33.27 20.45 13.36
N ARG A 268 34.35 21.06 13.85
CA ARG A 268 35.50 21.46 13.02
C ARG A 268 36.12 20.29 12.25
N GLN A 269 36.22 19.13 12.88
CA GLN A 269 36.79 17.94 12.24
C GLN A 269 35.92 17.40 11.09
N ARG A 270 34.65 17.81 11.01
CA ARG A 270 33.67 17.29 10.04
C ARG A 270 33.13 18.34 9.08
N CYS A 271 33.28 19.63 9.37
CA CYS A 271 32.78 20.69 8.51
C CYS A 271 33.62 20.85 7.24
N ALA A 272 33.01 21.47 6.23
CA ALA A 272 33.76 21.93 5.07
C ALA A 272 34.71 23.06 5.48
N PRO A 273 35.92 23.16 4.87
CA PRO A 273 36.89 24.22 5.20
C PRO A 273 36.35 25.65 5.08
N ALA A 274 35.28 25.85 4.28
CA ALA A 274 34.60 27.14 4.15
C ALA A 274 33.97 27.64 5.46
N ARG A 275 33.68 26.74 6.41
CA ARG A 275 33.03 27.05 7.70
C ARG A 275 34.01 27.18 8.86
N ASP A 276 35.29 26.84 8.66
CA ASP A 276 36.31 26.87 9.71
C ASP A 276 36.42 28.24 10.38
N GLN A 277 36.29 29.34 9.61
CA GLN A 277 36.37 30.70 10.15
C GLN A 277 35.24 31.01 11.15
N GLU A 278 34.03 30.53 10.88
CA GLU A 278 32.87 30.70 11.77
C GLU A 278 33.06 29.92 13.06
N ILE A 279 33.52 28.66 12.96
CA ILE A 279 33.81 27.82 14.13
C ILE A 279 34.94 28.41 14.97
N GLU A 280 36.00 28.89 14.34
CA GLU A 280 37.10 29.55 15.03
C GLU A 280 36.67 30.83 15.75
N ALA A 281 35.71 31.58 15.19
CA ALA A 281 35.18 32.76 15.84
C ALA A 281 34.40 32.40 17.11
N LEU A 282 33.58 31.35 17.06
CA LEU A 282 32.87 30.83 18.23
C LEU A 282 33.82 30.20 19.26
N GLN A 283 34.86 29.51 18.81
CA GLN A 283 35.85 28.92 19.72
C GLN A 283 36.64 30.03 20.43
N ARG A 284 37.04 31.08 19.70
CA ARG A 284 37.70 32.26 20.28
C ARG A 284 36.84 32.98 21.32
N SER A 285 35.53 33.11 21.11
CA SER A 285 34.63 33.72 22.10
C SER A 285 34.47 32.87 23.36
N LEU A 286 34.56 31.54 23.26
CA LEU A 286 34.59 30.65 24.42
C LEU A 286 35.95 30.66 25.13
N ASP A 287 37.05 30.88 24.41
CA ASP A 287 38.42 30.87 24.93
C ASP A 287 38.76 32.12 25.76
N ASP A 288 38.15 33.25 25.46
CA ASP A 288 38.25 34.49 26.22
C ASP A 288 36.91 34.84 26.88
N PRO A 289 36.44 34.04 27.88
CA PRO A 289 35.16 34.30 28.52
C PRO A 289 35.23 35.61 29.32
N PRO A 290 34.11 36.36 29.44
CA PRO A 290 34.07 37.58 30.23
C PRO A 290 34.56 37.32 31.65
N VAL A 291 35.43 38.21 32.15
CA VAL A 291 36.14 38.06 33.43
C VAL A 291 35.13 37.70 34.54
N ARG A 292 35.45 36.70 35.37
CA ARG A 292 34.56 36.16 36.44
C ARG A 292 33.99 37.20 37.41
N SER A 293 34.57 38.40 37.46
CA SER A 293 34.08 39.54 38.25
C SER A 293 32.92 40.30 37.58
N SER A 294 32.64 40.04 36.31
CA SER A 294 31.51 40.59 35.54
C SER A 294 30.28 39.67 35.65
N HIS A 295 29.10 40.28 35.65
CA HIS A 295 27.82 39.68 36.04
C HIS A 295 27.53 38.29 35.39
N PRO A 296 26.83 37.37 36.10
CA PRO A 296 26.44 36.05 35.60
C PRO A 296 25.67 36.09 34.27
N VAL A 297 25.06 37.25 33.97
CA VAL A 297 24.40 37.56 32.71
C VAL A 297 25.33 37.44 31.51
N ALA A 298 26.58 37.92 31.59
CA ALA A 298 27.50 37.90 30.45
C ALA A 298 27.89 36.46 30.05
N LEU A 299 28.14 35.59 31.04
CA LEU A 299 28.41 34.17 30.81
C LEU A 299 27.17 33.43 30.29
N ALA A 300 25.99 33.73 30.85
CA ALA A 300 24.73 33.16 30.40
C ALA A 300 24.43 33.52 28.93
N THR A 301 24.64 34.79 28.55
CA THR A 301 24.52 35.27 27.17
C THR A 301 25.50 34.56 26.25
N LEU A 302 26.77 34.42 26.64
CA LEU A 302 27.78 33.72 25.84
C LEU A 302 27.39 32.26 25.58
N VAL A 303 26.95 31.53 26.60
CA VAL A 303 26.52 30.12 26.46
C VAL A 303 25.28 29.99 25.57
N ALA A 304 24.28 30.84 25.77
CA ALA A 304 23.05 30.83 24.99
C ALA A 304 23.32 31.19 23.51
N GLU A 305 24.11 32.24 23.26
CA GLU A 305 24.46 32.69 21.92
C GLU A 305 25.33 31.66 21.19
N THR A 306 26.29 31.04 21.88
CA THR A 306 27.10 29.96 21.29
C THR A 306 26.24 28.74 20.95
N SER A 307 25.31 28.34 21.82
CA SER A 307 24.37 27.24 21.55
C SER A 307 23.47 27.57 20.35
N LYS A 308 22.93 28.79 20.27
CA LYS A 308 22.16 29.29 19.14
C LYS A 308 22.96 29.24 17.83
N ASN A 309 24.22 29.66 17.87
CA ASN A 309 25.09 29.65 16.70
C ASN A 309 25.50 28.23 16.28
N ILE A 310 25.70 27.31 17.23
CA ILE A 310 25.92 25.89 16.92
C ILE A 310 24.69 25.28 16.24
N LEU A 311 23.48 25.56 16.73
CA LEU A 311 22.23 25.09 16.10
C LEU A 311 22.12 25.62 14.66
N LYS A 312 22.35 26.92 14.45
CA LYS A 312 22.37 27.51 13.10
C LYS A 312 23.43 26.88 12.20
N LEU A 313 24.65 26.75 12.70
CA LEU A 313 25.75 26.11 11.97
C LEU A 313 25.42 24.65 11.63
N SER A 314 24.73 23.94 12.52
CA SER A 314 24.33 22.55 12.28
C SER A 314 23.33 22.43 11.13
N GLU A 315 22.38 23.36 10.98
CA GLU A 315 21.49 23.36 9.82
C GLU A 315 22.27 23.60 8.52
N VAL A 316 23.16 24.59 8.50
CA VAL A 316 24.04 24.85 7.34
C VAL A 316 24.93 23.64 7.02
N MET A 317 25.47 22.96 8.04
CA MET A 317 26.27 21.76 7.85
C MET A 317 25.44 20.57 7.35
N LYS A 318 24.15 20.47 7.72
CA LYS A 318 23.24 19.45 7.15
C LYS A 318 23.00 19.75 5.67
N ASP A 319 22.83 21.02 5.31
CA ASP A 319 22.69 21.44 3.92
C ASP A 319 23.97 21.12 3.13
N ASP A 320 25.14 21.55 3.62
CA ASP A 320 26.45 21.25 3.00
C ASP A 320 26.65 19.73 2.85
N LEU A 321 26.27 18.93 3.86
CA LEU A 321 26.34 17.47 3.83
C LEU A 321 25.36 16.88 2.81
N SER A 322 24.13 17.37 2.76
CA SER A 322 23.12 16.94 1.79
C SER A 322 23.56 17.24 0.36
N GLU A 323 24.12 18.43 0.12
CA GLU A 323 24.65 18.85 -1.18
C GLU A 323 25.87 17.99 -1.56
N PHE A 324 26.76 17.72 -0.62
CA PHE A 324 27.90 16.82 -0.84
C PHE A 324 27.46 15.38 -1.15
N ILE A 325 26.50 14.84 -0.39
CA ILE A 325 25.96 13.50 -0.60
C ILE A 325 25.28 13.44 -1.98
N LEU A 326 24.37 14.37 -2.28
CA LEU A 326 23.67 14.42 -3.57
C LEU A 326 24.62 14.66 -4.75
N GLY A 327 25.66 15.47 -4.57
CA GLY A 327 26.67 15.76 -5.59
C GLY A 327 27.65 14.61 -5.83
N SER A 328 27.81 13.69 -4.87
CA SER A 328 28.65 12.51 -4.99
C SER A 328 27.90 11.24 -5.42
N MET A 329 26.57 11.23 -5.27
CA MET A 329 25.70 10.14 -5.69
C MET A 329 25.45 10.14 -7.19
N THR A 330 25.48 8.95 -7.79
CA THR A 330 24.95 8.73 -9.14
C THR A 330 23.42 8.71 -9.11
N GLU A 331 22.76 8.97 -10.24
CA GLU A 331 21.29 8.91 -10.32
C GLU A 331 20.73 7.54 -9.95
N GLN A 332 21.46 6.46 -10.28
CA GLN A 332 21.07 5.11 -9.89
C GLN A 332 21.16 4.90 -8.38
N GLN A 333 22.22 5.38 -7.73
CA GLN A 333 22.34 5.35 -6.26
C GLN A 333 21.24 6.16 -5.59
N LEU A 334 20.89 7.32 -6.14
CA LEU A 334 19.80 8.12 -5.59
C LEU A 334 18.45 7.39 -5.73
N LYS A 335 18.20 6.74 -6.89
CA LYS A 335 17.01 5.91 -7.10
C LYS A 335 16.94 4.74 -6.11
N SER A 336 18.07 4.12 -5.75
CA SER A 336 18.04 2.97 -4.82
C SER A 336 17.75 3.43 -3.40
N VAL A 337 18.34 4.56 -2.99
CA VAL A 337 18.04 5.19 -1.71
C VAL A 337 16.57 5.60 -1.62
N VAL A 338 16.03 6.23 -2.66
CA VAL A 338 14.61 6.60 -2.72
C VAL A 338 13.71 5.36 -2.68
N ALA A 339 14.04 4.30 -3.43
CA ALA A 339 13.29 3.06 -3.40
C ALA A 339 13.32 2.40 -2.01
N LYS A 340 14.49 2.31 -1.37
CA LYS A 340 14.63 1.77 0.00
C LYS A 340 13.82 2.57 1.01
N GLN A 341 13.87 3.90 0.91
CA GLN A 341 13.09 4.79 1.77
C GLN A 341 11.59 4.62 1.53
N ALA A 342 11.14 4.55 0.29
CA ALA A 342 9.75 4.32 -0.08
C ALA A 342 9.25 2.99 0.50
N LYS A 343 9.96 1.87 0.25
CA LYS A 343 9.62 0.54 0.82
C LYS A 343 9.48 0.56 2.34
N THR A 344 10.46 1.16 3.03
CA THR A 344 10.46 1.25 4.50
C THR A 344 9.28 2.08 5.01
N THR A 345 9.00 3.19 4.35
CA THR A 345 7.92 4.12 4.71
C THR A 345 6.55 3.48 4.46
N GLU A 346 6.36 2.86 3.29
CA GLU A 346 5.15 2.12 2.94
C GLU A 346 4.87 0.99 3.93
N GLY A 347 5.87 0.14 4.17
CA GLY A 347 5.75 -0.99 5.09
C GLY A 347 5.38 -0.52 6.51
N LYS A 348 6.06 0.52 7.01
CA LYS A 348 5.76 1.10 8.32
C LYS A 348 4.31 1.60 8.39
N ILE A 349 3.89 2.40 7.42
CA ILE A 349 2.54 3.00 7.41
C ILE A 349 1.44 1.95 7.32
N VAL A 350 1.60 0.96 6.43
CA VAL A 350 0.60 -0.11 6.27
C VAL A 350 0.55 -0.98 7.54
N ILE A 351 1.69 -1.29 8.16
CA ILE A 351 1.72 -2.00 9.44
C ILE A 351 1.07 -1.16 10.56
N ASP A 352 1.30 0.14 10.60
CA ASP A 352 0.71 1.04 11.60
C ASP A 352 -0.82 1.13 11.46
N ILE A 353 -1.35 1.08 10.23
CA ILE A 353 -2.80 1.21 9.94
C ILE A 353 -3.55 -0.13 10.09
N TRP A 354 -3.03 -1.25 9.55
CA TRP A 354 -3.74 -2.55 9.53
C TRP A 354 -3.29 -3.52 10.63
N HIS A 355 -2.14 -3.26 11.27
CA HIS A 355 -1.41 -4.21 12.10
C HIS A 355 -0.94 -5.45 11.34
N ARG A 356 0.20 -6.03 11.77
CA ARG A 356 0.81 -7.17 11.08
C ARG A 356 -0.12 -8.39 10.99
N ASP A 357 -0.82 -8.69 12.08
CA ASP A 357 -1.72 -9.85 12.13
C ASP A 357 -2.94 -9.68 11.20
N GLY A 358 -3.47 -8.46 11.11
CA GLY A 358 -4.55 -8.11 10.18
C GLY A 358 -4.12 -8.28 8.73
N ILE A 359 -2.92 -7.82 8.39
CA ILE A 359 -2.35 -7.99 7.03
C ILE A 359 -2.24 -9.49 6.69
N MET A 360 -1.71 -10.32 7.59
CA MET A 360 -1.57 -11.76 7.38
C MET A 360 -2.94 -12.45 7.21
N GLN A 361 -3.92 -12.08 8.02
CA GLN A 361 -5.28 -12.62 7.94
C GLN A 361 -5.97 -12.23 6.63
N GLU A 362 -5.89 -10.95 6.25
CA GLU A 362 -6.47 -10.47 5.00
C GLU A 362 -5.80 -11.12 3.79
N TRP A 363 -4.46 -11.24 3.80
CA TRP A 363 -3.68 -11.93 2.78
C TRP A 363 -4.11 -13.40 2.62
N ALA A 364 -4.15 -14.16 3.71
CA ALA A 364 -4.58 -15.56 3.68
C ALA A 364 -6.04 -15.69 3.19
N SER A 365 -6.96 -14.89 3.74
CA SER A 365 -8.38 -14.92 3.33
C SER A 365 -8.58 -14.55 1.86
N TRP A 366 -7.73 -13.68 1.32
CA TRP A 366 -7.78 -13.25 -0.08
C TRP A 366 -7.29 -14.36 -1.02
N LEU A 367 -6.27 -15.12 -0.60
CA LEU A 367 -5.80 -16.31 -1.31
C LEU A 367 -6.80 -17.48 -1.22
N ASP A 368 -7.45 -17.68 -0.07
CA ASP A 368 -8.48 -18.72 0.10
C ASP A 368 -9.71 -18.48 -0.80
N LYS A 369 -10.01 -17.21 -1.08
CA LYS A 369 -11.06 -16.80 -2.04
C LYS A 369 -10.65 -17.01 -3.50
N LEU A 370 -9.47 -17.58 -3.79
CA LEU A 370 -9.09 -17.97 -5.14
C LEU A 370 -10.10 -19.00 -5.65
N GLN A 371 -11.08 -18.52 -6.41
CA GLN A 371 -11.96 -19.43 -7.11
C GLN A 371 -11.13 -20.17 -8.15
N PRO A 372 -11.18 -21.53 -8.18
CA PRO A 372 -10.68 -22.30 -9.30
C PRO A 372 -11.59 -22.02 -10.50
N SER A 373 -11.48 -20.82 -11.06
CA SER A 373 -12.10 -20.48 -12.31
C SER A 373 -11.52 -21.46 -13.32
N ALA A 374 -12.40 -22.20 -14.01
CA ALA A 374 -12.05 -23.23 -14.98
C ALA A 374 -11.11 -22.75 -16.12
N HIS A 375 -10.76 -21.47 -16.10
CA HIS A 375 -9.99 -20.76 -17.10
C HIS A 375 -8.51 -20.65 -16.75
N LEU A 376 -8.15 -20.47 -15.47
CA LEU A 376 -6.77 -20.33 -15.01
C LEU A 376 -6.22 -21.60 -14.33
N SER A 377 -7.06 -22.61 -14.09
CA SER A 377 -6.67 -23.90 -13.49
C SER A 377 -5.66 -24.70 -14.32
N SER A 378 -5.42 -24.35 -15.59
CA SER A 378 -4.43 -25.02 -16.44
C SER A 378 -2.99 -24.64 -16.10
N ILE A 379 -2.77 -23.58 -15.33
CA ILE A 379 -1.44 -23.13 -14.96
C ILE A 379 -1.01 -23.92 -13.72
N SER A 380 -0.10 -24.87 -13.92
CA SER A 380 0.58 -25.58 -12.83
C SER A 380 1.58 -24.63 -12.16
N ALA A 381 1.09 -23.68 -11.38
CA ALA A 381 1.90 -22.78 -10.58
C ALA A 381 2.28 -23.46 -9.26
N GLU A 382 3.53 -23.25 -8.81
CA GLU A 382 3.92 -23.62 -7.45
C GLU A 382 3.09 -22.81 -6.44
N PRO A 383 2.79 -23.36 -5.24
CA PRO A 383 1.96 -22.69 -4.23
C PRO A 383 2.40 -21.26 -3.91
N ARG A 384 3.72 -21.01 -3.88
CA ARG A 384 4.32 -19.69 -3.64
C ARG A 384 3.97 -18.62 -4.69
N PHE A 385 3.49 -19.01 -5.87
CA PHE A 385 3.12 -18.11 -6.96
C PHE A 385 1.61 -18.02 -7.19
N LEU A 386 0.77 -18.66 -6.36
CA LEU A 386 -0.69 -18.61 -6.50
C LEU A 386 -1.25 -17.19 -6.36
N TRP A 387 -0.60 -16.33 -5.58
CA TRP A 387 -0.96 -14.93 -5.43
C TRP A 387 -0.84 -14.15 -6.75
N ILE A 388 0.09 -14.52 -7.64
CA ILE A 388 0.24 -13.95 -8.99
C ILE A 388 -0.97 -14.32 -9.87
N VAL A 389 -1.45 -15.56 -9.76
CA VAL A 389 -2.66 -15.99 -10.47
C VAL A 389 -3.88 -15.24 -9.94
N ARG A 390 -3.95 -15.05 -8.60
CA ARG A 390 -5.05 -14.33 -7.94
C ARG A 390 -5.12 -12.87 -8.35
N ILE A 391 -3.99 -12.17 -8.41
CA ILE A 391 -3.96 -10.75 -8.84
C ILE A 391 -4.33 -10.61 -10.32
N VAL A 392 -3.88 -11.51 -11.19
CA VAL A 392 -4.30 -11.50 -12.60
C VAL A 392 -5.79 -11.77 -12.75
N GLN A 393 -6.36 -12.66 -11.92
CA GLN A 393 -7.81 -12.86 -11.85
C GLN A 393 -8.55 -11.59 -11.40
N ALA A 394 -8.01 -10.89 -10.39
CA ALA A 394 -8.56 -9.63 -9.90
C ALA A 394 -8.55 -8.53 -10.98
N LEU A 395 -7.44 -8.40 -11.72
CA LEU A 395 -7.31 -7.48 -12.85
C LEU A 395 -8.22 -7.85 -14.03
N GLY A 396 -8.62 -9.11 -14.15
CA GLY A 396 -9.58 -9.59 -15.14
C GLY A 396 -11.05 -9.40 -14.76
N SER A 397 -11.34 -8.99 -13.52
CA SER A 397 -12.70 -8.80 -13.05
C SER A 397 -13.38 -7.60 -13.73
N SER A 398 -14.72 -7.62 -13.81
CA SER A 398 -15.53 -6.47 -14.19
C SER A 398 -15.64 -5.43 -13.06
N SER A 399 -15.43 -5.86 -11.81
CA SER A 399 -15.40 -4.97 -10.64
C SER A 399 -14.03 -4.29 -10.54
N PRO A 400 -13.94 -2.98 -10.25
CA PRO A 400 -12.67 -2.29 -10.09
C PRO A 400 -11.86 -2.86 -8.92
N VAL A 401 -10.57 -3.03 -9.12
CA VAL A 401 -9.67 -3.35 -8.01
C VAL A 401 -9.66 -2.20 -7.01
N SER A 402 -9.82 -2.53 -5.73
CA SER A 402 -9.84 -1.54 -4.66
C SER A 402 -9.09 -2.08 -3.44
N CYS A 403 -8.43 -1.18 -2.70
CA CYS A 403 -7.81 -1.49 -1.42
C CYS A 403 -8.33 -0.47 -0.40
N PRO A 404 -9.52 -0.70 0.19
CA PRO A 404 -10.15 0.27 1.08
C PRO A 404 -9.35 0.39 2.38
N LEU A 405 -9.29 1.62 2.92
CA LEU A 405 -8.77 1.86 4.27
C LEU A 405 -9.66 1.17 5.30
N PRO A 406 -9.11 0.75 6.46
CA PRO A 406 -9.90 0.21 7.56
C PRO A 406 -10.90 1.26 8.00
N SER A 407 -12.16 1.08 7.63
CA SER A 407 -13.22 1.96 8.05
C SER A 407 -13.49 1.64 9.50
N ARG A 408 -12.95 2.44 10.42
CA ARG A 408 -13.31 2.35 11.84
C ARG A 408 -14.80 2.61 11.89
N THR A 409 -15.59 1.54 12.00
CA THR A 409 -17.04 1.63 12.08
C THR A 409 -17.31 2.35 13.39
N VAL A 410 -17.45 3.68 13.32
CA VAL A 410 -17.87 4.47 14.48
C VAL A 410 -19.29 4.02 14.70
N GLN A 411 -19.47 3.05 15.59
CA GLN A 411 -20.76 2.69 16.13
C GLN A 411 -21.22 3.90 16.95
N ILE A 412 -21.76 4.90 16.25
CA ILE A 412 -22.56 5.95 16.87
C ILE A 412 -23.77 5.21 17.40
N SER A 413 -23.66 4.75 18.64
CA SER A 413 -24.77 4.17 19.38
C SER A 413 -25.86 5.25 19.38
N PRO A 414 -27.03 5.00 18.79
CA PRO A 414 -28.09 6.00 18.73
C PRO A 414 -28.60 6.17 20.16
N THR A 415 -28.07 7.15 20.89
CA THR A 415 -28.59 7.57 22.17
C THR A 415 -29.93 8.26 21.93
N GLY A 416 -31.00 7.51 22.15
CA GLY A 416 -32.28 8.03 22.65
C GLY A 416 -32.95 9.11 21.82
N SER A 417 -33.59 8.72 20.72
CA SER A 417 -34.71 9.47 20.16
C SER A 417 -35.91 8.52 20.05
N THR A 418 -36.64 8.42 21.16
CA THR A 418 -37.99 7.88 21.24
C THR A 418 -38.94 8.78 20.46
N GLY A 419 -39.40 8.35 19.29
CA GLY A 419 -40.47 8.99 18.54
C GLY A 419 -40.57 8.41 17.15
N GLY A 420 -41.57 7.55 16.93
CA GLY A 420 -41.66 6.67 15.77
C GLY A 420 -41.77 7.36 14.41
N ASP A 421 -41.31 6.66 13.38
CA ASP A 421 -42.17 6.28 12.26
C ASP A 421 -41.51 5.16 11.42
N ASN A 422 -42.34 4.22 10.97
CA ASN A 422 -42.01 2.89 10.44
C ASN A 422 -41.44 2.88 9.01
N ASN A 423 -40.43 3.69 8.69
CA ASN A 423 -39.69 3.50 7.43
C ASN A 423 -38.49 2.58 7.65
N LYS A 424 -38.74 1.27 7.49
CA LYS A 424 -37.73 0.28 7.16
C LYS A 424 -37.13 0.63 5.79
N GLU A 425 -36.25 1.62 5.75
CA GLU A 425 -35.26 1.69 4.67
C GLU A 425 -34.36 0.48 4.83
N THR A 426 -34.60 -0.48 3.94
CA THR A 426 -33.77 -1.63 3.66
C THR A 426 -32.35 -1.12 3.49
N ALA A 427 -31.52 -1.25 4.54
CA ALA A 427 -30.08 -1.12 4.40
C ALA A 427 -29.67 -2.23 3.42
N GLU A 428 -29.57 -1.86 2.14
CA GLU A 428 -29.11 -2.70 1.07
C GLU A 428 -27.78 -3.27 1.54
N SER A 429 -27.78 -4.57 1.81
CA SER A 429 -26.57 -5.34 2.04
C SER A 429 -25.71 -5.18 0.79
N SER A 430 -24.83 -4.20 0.80
CA SER A 430 -23.84 -4.02 -0.25
C SER A 430 -23.13 -5.34 -0.38
N THR A 431 -23.34 -6.00 -1.52
CA THR A 431 -22.74 -7.29 -1.80
C THR A 431 -21.24 -7.13 -1.60
N PRO A 432 -20.59 -7.97 -0.76
CA PRO A 432 -19.19 -7.78 -0.43
C PRO A 432 -18.38 -7.70 -1.71
N ASN A 433 -17.70 -6.58 -1.93
CA ASN A 433 -16.92 -6.33 -3.13
C ASN A 433 -15.94 -7.50 -3.33
N LEU A 434 -16.17 -8.30 -4.36
CA LEU A 434 -15.40 -9.51 -4.61
C LEU A 434 -13.96 -9.21 -5.06
N ASN A 435 -13.68 -7.95 -5.43
CA ASN A 435 -12.39 -7.51 -5.98
C ASN A 435 -11.60 -6.58 -5.05
N THR A 436 -11.71 -6.79 -3.74
CA THR A 436 -10.87 -6.11 -2.75
C THR A 436 -9.48 -6.77 -2.67
N LEU A 437 -8.44 -5.96 -2.84
CA LEU A 437 -7.04 -6.35 -2.72
C LEU A 437 -6.58 -6.30 -1.25
N PRO A 438 -5.62 -7.15 -0.85
CA PRO A 438 -5.06 -7.11 0.50
C PRO A 438 -4.18 -5.86 0.71
N PRO A 439 -3.92 -5.47 1.97
CA PRO A 439 -3.27 -4.20 2.31
C PRO A 439 -1.86 -4.03 1.74
N VAL A 440 -1.17 -5.13 1.42
CA VAL A 440 0.16 -5.11 0.79
C VAL A 440 0.16 -4.44 -0.60
N PHE A 441 -1.00 -4.37 -1.26
CA PHE A 441 -1.17 -3.67 -2.54
C PHE A 441 -1.66 -2.23 -2.40
N PHE A 442 -1.82 -1.70 -1.18
CA PHE A 442 -2.48 -0.41 -0.95
C PHE A 442 -1.89 0.73 -1.80
N PHE A 443 -0.56 0.89 -1.80
CA PHE A 443 0.10 1.92 -2.61
C PHE A 443 0.16 1.60 -4.11
N SER A 444 0.08 0.31 -4.48
CA SER A 444 0.05 -0.13 -5.88
C SER A 444 -1.37 -0.20 -6.47
N ALA A 445 -2.42 -0.05 -5.66
CA ALA A 445 -3.81 -0.18 -6.08
C ALA A 445 -4.20 0.80 -7.20
N PRO A 446 -3.80 2.09 -7.18
CA PRO A 446 -4.08 3.00 -8.29
C PRO A 446 -3.45 2.55 -9.61
N THR A 447 -2.19 2.09 -9.57
CA THR A 447 -1.49 1.56 -10.74
C THR A 447 -2.17 0.30 -11.26
N LEU A 448 -2.54 -0.63 -10.36
CA LEU A 448 -3.27 -1.85 -10.72
C LEU A 448 -4.64 -1.55 -11.33
N LEU A 449 -5.37 -0.54 -10.84
CA LEU A 449 -6.63 -0.09 -11.42
C LEU A 449 -6.43 0.45 -12.83
N LYS A 450 -5.43 1.31 -13.03
CA LYS A 450 -5.04 1.81 -14.35
C LYS A 450 -4.70 0.65 -15.29
N THR A 451 -3.97 -0.35 -14.81
CA THR A 451 -3.62 -1.55 -15.58
C THR A 451 -4.83 -2.43 -15.90
N GLN A 452 -5.78 -2.58 -14.97
CA GLN A 452 -7.06 -3.25 -15.22
C GLN A 452 -7.80 -2.58 -16.38
N ASN A 453 -7.89 -1.25 -16.38
CA ASN A 453 -8.52 -0.50 -17.45
C ASN A 453 -7.79 -0.69 -18.80
N TYR A 454 -6.46 -0.74 -18.80
CA TYR A 454 -5.69 -1.05 -20.01
C TYR A 454 -5.95 -2.47 -20.52
N LEU A 455 -6.05 -3.47 -19.64
CA LEU A 455 -6.40 -4.83 -20.02
C LEU A 455 -7.80 -4.89 -20.64
N GLN A 456 -8.78 -4.20 -20.04
CA GLN A 456 -10.12 -4.10 -20.61
C GLN A 456 -10.11 -3.42 -21.98
N ALA A 457 -9.38 -2.32 -22.14
CA ALA A 457 -9.22 -1.62 -23.42
C ALA A 457 -8.55 -2.50 -24.49
N LEU A 458 -7.54 -3.30 -24.13
CA LEU A 458 -6.91 -4.27 -25.03
C LEU A 458 -7.93 -5.29 -25.55
N VAL A 459 -8.76 -5.85 -24.66
CA VAL A 459 -9.80 -6.81 -25.05
C VAL A 459 -10.87 -6.16 -25.92
N ILE A 460 -11.28 -4.93 -25.61
CA ILE A 460 -12.22 -4.15 -26.43
C ILE A 460 -11.64 -3.95 -27.84
N ALA A 461 -10.42 -3.43 -27.94
CA ALA A 461 -9.78 -3.15 -29.22
C ALA A 461 -9.62 -4.43 -30.07
N ALA A 462 -9.18 -5.53 -29.46
CA ALA A 462 -9.08 -6.82 -30.12
C ALA A 462 -10.46 -7.33 -30.61
N SER A 463 -11.50 -7.19 -29.78
CA SER A 463 -12.88 -7.60 -30.13
C SER A 463 -13.42 -6.79 -31.32
N LEU A 464 -13.19 -5.47 -31.33
CA LEU A 464 -13.56 -4.60 -32.45
C LEU A 464 -12.76 -4.90 -33.72
N GLY A 465 -11.47 -5.27 -33.58
CA GLY A 465 -10.64 -5.76 -34.68
C GLY A 465 -11.23 -6.99 -35.37
N VAL A 466 -11.70 -7.96 -34.59
CA VAL A 466 -12.39 -9.16 -35.12
C VAL A 466 -13.69 -8.80 -35.84
N LEU A 467 -14.45 -7.84 -35.34
CA LEU A 467 -15.70 -7.38 -35.98
C LEU A 467 -15.46 -6.61 -37.28
N ALA A 468 -14.42 -5.78 -37.33
CA ALA A 468 -14.10 -4.98 -38.51
C ALA A 468 -13.68 -5.85 -39.72
N ARG A 469 -13.26 -7.10 -39.49
CA ARG A 469 -12.82 -8.07 -40.52
C ARG A 469 -11.80 -7.47 -41.48
N LEU A 470 -10.88 -6.66 -40.96
CA LEU A 470 -9.84 -6.06 -41.79
C LEU A 470 -8.97 -7.17 -42.40
N PRO A 471 -8.52 -7.00 -43.66
CA PRO A 471 -7.54 -7.91 -44.24
C PRO A 471 -6.35 -8.00 -43.31
N ALA A 472 -5.90 -9.22 -43.01
CA ALA A 472 -4.68 -9.40 -42.23
C ALA A 472 -3.58 -8.55 -42.87
N PRO A 473 -2.87 -7.69 -42.13
CA PRO A 473 -1.87 -6.82 -42.69
C PRO A 473 -0.89 -7.68 -43.49
N THR A 474 -0.90 -7.53 -44.81
CA THR A 474 0.03 -8.21 -45.70
C THR A 474 1.41 -7.90 -45.18
N ARG A 475 2.12 -8.96 -44.75
CA ARG A 475 3.44 -8.94 -44.11
C ARG A 475 4.23 -7.68 -44.50
N PRO A 476 4.70 -6.88 -43.53
CA PRO A 476 5.37 -5.63 -43.83
C PRO A 476 6.53 -5.91 -44.79
N SER A 477 6.41 -5.37 -46.00
CA SER A 477 7.56 -5.21 -46.89
C SER A 477 8.63 -4.47 -46.08
N HIS A 478 9.87 -4.98 -46.06
CA HIS A 478 11.00 -4.61 -45.21
C HIS A 478 11.50 -3.15 -45.32
N THR A 479 10.65 -2.19 -45.69
CA THR A 479 10.95 -0.75 -45.68
C THR A 479 10.83 -0.22 -44.24
N SER A 480 11.91 -0.48 -43.50
CA SER A 480 12.46 0.08 -42.25
C SER A 480 11.88 1.33 -41.52
N SER A 481 10.59 1.66 -41.59
CA SER A 481 10.00 2.65 -40.67
C SER A 481 9.26 1.93 -39.54
N ASP A 482 9.88 1.82 -38.37
CA ASP A 482 9.31 1.24 -37.13
C ASP A 482 8.13 2.05 -36.55
N THR A 483 7.73 3.14 -37.20
CA THR A 483 6.59 3.95 -36.82
C THR A 483 5.29 3.30 -37.32
N PRO A 484 4.40 2.84 -36.42
CA PRO A 484 3.09 2.33 -36.84
C PRO A 484 2.34 3.41 -37.60
N ASP A 485 1.64 3.02 -38.65
CA ASP A 485 0.82 3.93 -39.45
C ASP A 485 -0.22 4.60 -38.52
N PRO A 486 -0.13 5.93 -38.30
CA PRO A 486 -1.06 6.65 -37.44
C PRO A 486 -2.49 6.56 -37.97
N ASP A 487 -2.66 6.29 -39.27
CA ASP A 487 -3.95 6.13 -39.93
C ASP A 487 -4.48 4.68 -39.90
N SER A 488 -3.82 3.77 -39.18
CA SER A 488 -4.36 2.43 -38.97
C SER A 488 -5.56 2.46 -38.01
N PHE A 489 -6.57 1.65 -38.30
CA PHE A 489 -7.77 1.50 -37.46
C PHE A 489 -7.41 1.18 -36.00
N MET A 490 -6.48 0.25 -35.77
CA MET A 490 -6.04 -0.13 -34.42
C MET A 490 -5.32 1.00 -33.69
N SER A 491 -4.47 1.79 -34.37
CA SER A 491 -3.83 2.96 -33.78
C SER A 491 -4.86 3.98 -33.28
N ARG A 492 -5.91 4.24 -34.08
CA ARG A 492 -6.97 5.18 -33.70
C ARG A 492 -7.83 4.68 -32.55
N ILE A 493 -8.30 3.43 -32.60
CA ILE A 493 -9.06 2.81 -31.51
C ILE A 493 -8.25 2.82 -30.20
N TRP A 494 -6.98 2.42 -30.27
CA TRP A 494 -6.11 2.40 -29.09
C TRP A 494 -5.88 3.80 -28.53
N THR A 495 -5.68 4.80 -29.39
CA THR A 495 -5.51 6.20 -28.97
C THR A 495 -6.76 6.73 -28.26
N LEU A 496 -7.95 6.45 -28.79
CA LEU A 496 -9.23 6.83 -28.15
C LEU A 496 -9.39 6.19 -26.77
N LEU A 497 -9.12 4.89 -26.66
CA LEU A 497 -9.21 4.16 -25.39
C LEU A 497 -8.15 4.64 -24.37
N ARG A 498 -6.93 4.95 -24.83
CA ARG A 498 -5.86 5.44 -23.96
C ARG A 498 -6.15 6.85 -23.44
N ALA A 499 -6.68 7.74 -24.27
CA ALA A 499 -7.09 9.09 -23.87
C ALA A 499 -8.21 9.04 -22.82
N GLU A 500 -9.13 8.07 -22.97
CA GLU A 500 -10.17 7.84 -21.96
C GLU A 500 -9.60 7.39 -20.62
N ILE A 501 -8.72 6.39 -20.62
CA ILE A 501 -8.09 5.90 -19.38
C ILE A 501 -7.28 7.01 -18.68
N ALA A 502 -6.68 7.93 -19.44
CA ALA A 502 -5.95 9.07 -18.90
C ALA A 502 -6.86 10.12 -18.26
N GLY A 503 -8.17 10.10 -18.52
CA GLY A 503 -9.14 11.06 -18.00
C GLY A 503 -8.94 12.46 -18.57
N GLU A 504 -8.55 12.57 -19.85
CA GLU A 504 -8.39 13.88 -20.50
C GLU A 504 -9.74 14.65 -20.52
N PRO A 505 -9.75 15.94 -20.15
CA PRO A 505 -10.98 16.69 -19.87
C PRO A 505 -11.95 16.80 -21.06
N ASP A 506 -11.46 16.66 -22.30
CA ASP A 506 -12.27 16.71 -23.52
C ASP A 506 -12.79 15.32 -23.96
N ALA A 507 -12.40 14.26 -23.26
CA ALA A 507 -12.80 12.91 -23.64
C ALA A 507 -14.27 12.66 -23.24
N GLY A 508 -14.73 13.17 -22.08
CA GLY A 508 -15.99 12.86 -21.37
C GLY A 508 -17.17 12.29 -22.16
N ASP A 509 -17.73 13.06 -23.07
CA ASP A 509 -19.12 12.90 -23.51
C ASP A 509 -19.33 12.25 -24.89
N THR A 510 -18.28 11.82 -25.61
CA THR A 510 -18.40 11.37 -27.02
C THR A 510 -18.11 9.88 -27.28
N LYS A 511 -17.88 9.06 -26.26
CA LYS A 511 -16.92 7.94 -26.37
C LYS A 511 -17.35 6.58 -26.93
N LEU A 512 -18.57 6.11 -26.70
CA LEU A 512 -19.02 4.82 -27.26
C LEU A 512 -19.51 4.96 -28.71
N ILE A 513 -20.11 6.11 -29.03
CA ILE A 513 -20.61 6.41 -30.37
C ILE A 513 -19.44 6.44 -31.36
N ASN A 514 -18.32 7.04 -30.94
CA ASN A 514 -17.10 7.11 -31.74
C ASN A 514 -16.51 5.73 -32.07
N LEU A 515 -16.61 4.73 -31.19
CA LEU A 515 -16.10 3.38 -31.47
C LEU A 515 -16.92 2.68 -32.56
N ALA A 516 -18.24 2.80 -32.50
CA ALA A 516 -19.13 2.23 -33.51
C ALA A 516 -18.92 2.89 -34.88
N ASP A 517 -18.78 4.22 -34.90
CA ASP A 517 -18.50 4.98 -36.12
C ASP A 517 -17.12 4.66 -36.70
N GLU A 518 -16.12 4.40 -35.84
CA GLU A 518 -14.79 4.00 -36.28
C GLU A 518 -14.79 2.62 -36.95
N VAL A 519 -15.56 1.67 -36.41
CA VAL A 519 -15.73 0.33 -36.99
C VAL A 519 -16.47 0.42 -38.35
N VAL A 520 -17.51 1.25 -38.44
CA VAL A 520 -18.22 1.52 -39.69
C VAL A 520 -17.25 2.11 -40.73
N ARG A 521 -16.49 3.14 -40.35
CA ARG A 521 -15.50 3.79 -41.22
C ARG A 521 -14.44 2.82 -41.71
N ALA A 522 -13.87 2.01 -40.83
CA ALA A 522 -12.86 1.02 -41.20
C ALA A 522 -13.43 -0.03 -42.17
N ARG A 523 -14.69 -0.43 -41.99
CA ARG A 523 -15.35 -1.38 -42.90
C ARG A 523 -15.69 -0.76 -44.25
N MET A 524 -16.05 0.52 -44.30
CA MET A 524 -16.22 1.26 -45.56
C MET A 524 -14.90 1.32 -46.32
N GLN A 525 -13.80 1.71 -45.66
CA GLN A 525 -12.46 1.75 -46.25
C GLN A 525 -12.00 0.38 -46.76
N ALA A 526 -12.29 -0.71 -46.03
CA ALA A 526 -11.97 -2.07 -46.48
C ALA A 526 -12.84 -2.54 -47.67
N SER A 527 -14.04 -1.97 -47.83
CA SER A 527 -14.97 -2.29 -48.92
C SER A 527 -14.74 -1.45 -50.17
N GLU A 528 -13.97 -0.36 -50.07
CA GLU A 528 -13.47 0.45 -51.19
C GLU A 528 -12.42 -0.35 -51.99
N MET A 529 -12.87 -1.42 -52.65
CA MET A 529 -12.13 -2.03 -53.73
C MET A 529 -12.12 -1.06 -54.93
N PRO A 530 -11.02 -0.96 -55.69
CA PRO A 530 -10.77 0.12 -56.66
C PRO A 530 -11.74 0.20 -57.86
N SER A 531 -12.75 -0.67 -57.94
CA SER A 531 -13.65 -0.77 -59.09
C SER A 531 -15.12 -0.44 -58.81
N THR A 532 -15.54 -0.18 -57.56
CA THR A 532 -16.93 0.25 -57.28
C THR A 532 -17.01 1.13 -56.02
N PRO A 533 -17.64 2.33 -56.07
CA PRO A 533 -17.90 3.12 -54.87
C PRO A 533 -19.00 2.42 -54.05
N ALA A 534 -18.58 1.52 -53.15
CA ALA A 534 -19.49 0.78 -52.28
C ALA A 534 -19.86 1.64 -51.07
N SER A 535 -21.00 2.32 -51.11
CA SER A 535 -21.62 2.82 -49.88
C SER A 535 -22.21 1.63 -49.12
N LEU A 536 -21.83 1.47 -47.84
CA LEU A 536 -22.47 0.49 -46.95
C LEU A 536 -23.99 0.72 -46.94
N SER A 537 -24.80 -0.34 -47.00
CA SER A 537 -26.25 -0.18 -46.84
C SER A 537 -26.57 0.30 -45.43
N LYS A 538 -27.65 1.07 -45.25
CA LYS A 538 -28.06 1.56 -43.93
C LYS A 538 -28.42 0.40 -42.99
N GLU A 539 -28.94 -0.68 -43.55
CA GLU A 539 -29.25 -1.92 -42.84
C GLU A 539 -27.98 -2.60 -42.33
N ASP A 540 -26.91 -2.65 -43.14
CA ASP A 540 -25.63 -3.19 -42.71
C ASP A 540 -24.96 -2.32 -41.64
N GLU A 541 -25.08 -0.99 -41.77
CA GLU A 541 -24.53 -0.03 -40.82
C GLU A 541 -25.19 -0.15 -39.44
N THR A 542 -26.52 -0.21 -39.41
CA THR A 542 -27.30 -0.42 -38.16
C THR A 542 -27.01 -1.78 -37.53
N THR A 543 -26.88 -2.83 -38.35
CA THR A 543 -26.50 -4.17 -37.90
C THR A 543 -25.09 -4.17 -37.30
N LEU A 544 -24.15 -3.44 -37.91
CA LEU A 544 -22.78 -3.32 -37.41
C LEU A 544 -22.71 -2.57 -36.09
N ARG A 545 -23.46 -1.47 -35.93
CA ARG A 545 -23.56 -0.76 -34.64
C ARG A 545 -24.14 -1.65 -33.54
N ALA A 546 -25.20 -2.40 -33.84
CA ALA A 546 -25.78 -3.35 -32.90
C ALA A 546 -24.80 -4.49 -32.53
N ALA A 547 -23.96 -4.93 -33.47
CA ALA A 547 -22.91 -5.91 -33.22
C ALA A 547 -21.81 -5.33 -32.31
N VAL A 548 -21.39 -4.08 -32.53
CA VAL A 548 -20.45 -3.36 -31.65
C VAL A 548 -21.02 -3.27 -30.24
N ASP A 549 -22.26 -2.78 -30.08
CA ASP A 549 -22.93 -2.69 -28.77
C ASP A 549 -23.05 -4.03 -28.04
N ARG A 550 -23.22 -5.12 -28.79
CA ARG A 550 -23.25 -6.48 -28.23
C ARG A 550 -21.85 -6.93 -27.79
N THR A 551 -20.82 -6.71 -28.59
CA THR A 551 -19.44 -7.10 -28.25
C THR A 551 -18.84 -6.29 -27.10
N LEU A 552 -19.37 -5.09 -26.84
CA LEU A 552 -19.01 -4.27 -25.68
C LEU A 552 -19.76 -4.68 -24.40
N ARG A 553 -20.29 -5.90 -24.33
CA ARG A 553 -20.85 -6.49 -23.11
C ARG A 553 -19.92 -7.58 -22.58
N TYR A 554 -19.75 -7.64 -21.27
CA TYR A 554 -18.91 -8.65 -20.62
C TYR A 554 -19.38 -10.08 -20.88
N GLU A 555 -20.67 -10.27 -21.21
CA GLU A 555 -21.27 -11.57 -21.50
C GLU A 555 -20.92 -12.11 -22.89
N ASP A 556 -20.42 -11.26 -23.79
CA ASP A 556 -20.17 -11.67 -25.17
C ASP A 556 -19.09 -12.77 -25.25
N PRO A 557 -19.33 -13.86 -26.01
CA PRO A 557 -18.39 -14.97 -26.09
C PRO A 557 -17.05 -14.59 -26.71
N VAL A 558 -17.00 -13.61 -27.62
CA VAL A 558 -15.74 -13.14 -28.23
C VAL A 558 -14.93 -12.38 -27.19
N TYR A 559 -15.56 -11.48 -26.46
CA TYR A 559 -14.94 -10.74 -25.35
C TYR A 559 -14.37 -11.70 -24.30
N LYS A 560 -15.18 -12.64 -23.79
CA LYS A 560 -14.75 -13.63 -22.78
C LYS A 560 -13.59 -14.50 -23.28
N LEU A 561 -13.61 -14.91 -24.55
CA LEU A 561 -12.55 -15.73 -25.13
C LEU A 561 -11.22 -14.97 -25.21
N LEU A 562 -11.24 -13.73 -25.70
CA LEU A 562 -10.05 -12.89 -25.84
C LEU A 562 -9.48 -12.51 -24.47
N GLN A 563 -10.34 -12.10 -23.54
CA GLN A 563 -9.96 -11.81 -22.15
C GLN A 563 -9.31 -13.02 -21.50
N ARG A 564 -9.93 -14.21 -21.60
CA ARG A 564 -9.37 -15.44 -21.06
C ARG A 564 -7.98 -15.75 -21.60
N ARG A 565 -7.78 -15.62 -22.91
CA ARG A 565 -6.46 -15.87 -23.55
C ARG A 565 -5.42 -14.90 -23.02
N LEU A 566 -5.74 -13.60 -22.98
CA LEU A 566 -4.85 -12.55 -22.50
C LEU A 566 -4.42 -12.80 -21.04
N LEU A 567 -5.37 -13.06 -20.15
CA LEU A 567 -5.09 -13.29 -18.72
C LEU A 567 -4.34 -14.60 -18.46
N THR A 568 -4.62 -15.65 -19.24
CA THR A 568 -3.89 -16.93 -19.13
C THR A 568 -2.44 -16.76 -19.56
N GLU A 569 -2.20 -16.06 -20.67
CA GLU A 569 -0.84 -15.78 -21.14
C GLU A 569 -0.09 -14.91 -20.13
N LEU A 570 -0.71 -13.83 -19.65
CA LEU A 570 -0.15 -12.91 -18.65
C LEU A 570 0.28 -13.66 -17.39
N SER A 571 -0.62 -14.42 -16.78
CA SER A 571 -0.31 -15.18 -15.56
C SER A 571 0.78 -16.22 -15.80
N SER A 572 0.75 -16.94 -16.93
CA SER A 572 1.78 -17.93 -17.26
C SER A 572 3.16 -17.29 -17.45
N ALA A 573 3.23 -16.13 -18.11
CA ALA A 573 4.47 -15.40 -18.36
C ALA A 573 5.08 -14.87 -17.06
N LEU A 574 4.25 -14.31 -16.17
CA LEU A 574 4.69 -13.79 -14.87
C LEU A 574 5.20 -14.90 -13.94
N VAL A 575 4.46 -16.01 -13.83
CA VAL A 575 4.88 -17.16 -13.00
C VAL A 575 6.16 -17.78 -13.54
N LYS A 576 6.23 -18.03 -14.85
CA LYS A 576 7.42 -18.60 -15.50
C LYS A 576 8.66 -17.74 -15.26
N ARG A 577 8.50 -16.41 -15.34
CA ARG A 577 9.60 -15.48 -15.10
C ARG A 577 10.15 -15.59 -13.68
N ARG A 578 9.28 -15.61 -12.66
CA ARG A 578 9.71 -15.78 -11.27
C ARG A 578 10.30 -17.15 -10.98
N GLN A 579 9.84 -18.20 -11.66
CA GLN A 579 10.48 -19.52 -11.63
C GLN A 579 11.89 -19.48 -12.23
N GLU A 580 12.06 -18.86 -13.41
CA GLU A 580 13.37 -18.67 -14.05
C GLU A 580 14.32 -17.89 -13.13
N ASP A 581 13.85 -16.81 -12.50
CA ASP A 581 14.64 -16.01 -11.56
C ASP A 581 15.03 -16.80 -10.30
N ALA A 582 14.10 -17.58 -9.73
CA ALA A 582 14.38 -18.44 -8.58
C ALA A 582 15.45 -19.51 -8.92
N THR A 583 15.41 -20.10 -10.11
CA THR A 583 16.44 -21.09 -10.53
C THR A 583 17.82 -20.46 -10.74
N ARG A 584 17.88 -19.22 -11.25
CA ARG A 584 19.14 -18.49 -11.41
C ARG A 584 19.80 -18.22 -10.06
N ASN A 585 19.03 -17.71 -9.11
CA ASN A 585 19.55 -17.33 -7.79
C ASN A 585 20.08 -18.52 -6.98
N VAL A 586 19.50 -19.72 -7.13
CA VAL A 586 19.96 -20.93 -6.44
C VAL A 586 21.23 -21.53 -7.09
N GLY A 587 21.37 -21.42 -8.41
CA GLY A 587 22.48 -22.03 -9.15
C GLY A 587 23.78 -21.22 -9.13
N THR A 588 23.69 -19.89 -9.07
CA THR A 588 24.85 -19.02 -8.87
C THR A 588 25.05 -18.77 -7.38
N GLY A 589 25.55 -19.78 -6.65
CA GLY A 589 26.04 -19.56 -5.30
C GLY A 589 26.97 -18.35 -5.30
N ALA A 590 26.66 -17.36 -4.44
CA ALA A 590 27.20 -16.01 -4.32
C ALA A 590 28.71 -15.88 -4.59
N GLY A 591 29.10 -16.03 -5.85
CA GLY A 591 30.42 -15.66 -6.32
C GLY A 591 30.48 -14.14 -6.30
N PRO A 592 31.53 -13.53 -5.76
CA PRO A 592 31.65 -12.07 -5.75
C PRO A 592 31.46 -11.53 -7.18
N ALA A 593 30.40 -10.76 -7.40
CA ALA A 593 29.98 -10.22 -8.70
C ALA A 593 31.11 -9.44 -9.40
N THR A 594 32.08 -8.97 -8.62
CA THR A 594 33.34 -8.41 -9.10
C THR A 594 34.52 -9.10 -8.42
N LEU A 595 35.26 -9.91 -9.18
CA LEU A 595 36.63 -10.29 -8.81
C LEU A 595 37.51 -9.05 -8.96
N ARG A 596 37.60 -8.23 -7.91
CA ARG A 596 38.53 -7.09 -7.86
C ARG A 596 39.96 -7.64 -7.84
N THR A 597 40.54 -7.77 -9.02
CA THR A 597 41.98 -8.00 -9.16
C THR A 597 42.70 -6.80 -8.56
N GLY A 598 43.58 -7.01 -7.56
CA GLY A 598 44.17 -5.99 -6.69
C GLY A 598 45.15 -5.01 -7.34
N ARG A 599 44.81 -4.44 -8.51
CA ARG A 599 45.62 -3.47 -9.25
C ARG A 599 45.02 -2.07 -9.36
N ASP A 600 43.83 -1.84 -8.82
CA ASP A 600 43.29 -0.49 -8.61
C ASP A 600 43.96 0.16 -7.39
N GLY A 601 45.26 0.38 -7.54
CA GLY A 601 46.04 1.19 -6.61
C GLY A 601 45.38 2.55 -6.44
N GLU A 602 45.23 2.94 -5.19
CA GLU A 602 44.93 4.29 -4.72
C GLU A 602 45.81 5.30 -5.45
N ARG A 603 45.33 5.84 -6.58
CA ARG A 603 45.86 7.11 -7.07
C ARG A 603 45.43 8.15 -6.05
N ALA A 604 46.37 8.55 -5.19
CA ALA A 604 46.25 9.69 -4.29
C ALA A 604 45.63 10.87 -5.07
N GLY A 605 44.41 11.27 -4.71
CA GLY A 605 43.70 12.38 -5.35
C GLY A 605 42.32 12.06 -5.94
N LYS A 606 41.87 10.80 -6.00
CA LYS A 606 40.46 10.52 -6.31
C LYS A 606 39.60 10.89 -5.10
N ARG A 607 38.64 11.82 -5.29
CA ARG A 607 37.67 12.22 -4.27
C ARG A 607 37.03 10.97 -3.63
N PRO A 608 36.91 10.91 -2.29
CA PRO A 608 36.24 9.80 -1.63
C PRO A 608 34.84 9.66 -2.22
N ARG A 609 34.56 8.50 -2.83
CA ARG A 609 33.23 8.18 -3.33
C ARG A 609 32.46 7.50 -2.22
N LEU A 610 31.21 7.92 -2.03
CA LEU A 610 30.30 7.23 -1.14
C LEU A 610 30.09 5.81 -1.68
N VAL A 611 30.68 4.82 -1.02
CA VAL A 611 30.46 3.41 -1.32
C VAL A 611 29.19 3.03 -0.57
N LEU A 612 28.06 3.05 -1.28
CA LEU A 612 26.85 2.40 -0.80
C LEU A 612 27.07 0.89 -0.83
N ASP A 613 26.39 0.19 0.08
CA ASP A 613 26.40 -1.26 0.12
C ASP A 613 26.02 -1.81 -1.26
N PRO A 614 26.86 -2.63 -1.92
CA PRO A 614 26.49 -3.23 -3.21
C PRO A 614 25.18 -4.02 -3.14
N GLU A 615 24.81 -4.58 -1.98
CA GLU A 615 23.53 -5.25 -1.80
C GLU A 615 22.34 -4.27 -1.96
N ASP A 616 22.50 -3.01 -1.54
CA ASP A 616 21.50 -1.95 -1.75
C ASP A 616 21.43 -1.48 -3.21
N MET A 617 22.47 -1.75 -4.01
CA MET A 617 22.56 -1.33 -5.42
C MET A 617 22.04 -2.38 -6.40
N ASP A 618 22.27 -3.67 -6.11
CA ASP A 618 21.70 -4.80 -6.85
C ASP A 618 20.18 -4.84 -6.72
N GLU A 619 19.61 -4.07 -5.78
CA GLU A 619 18.16 -3.88 -5.67
C GLU A 619 17.53 -3.22 -6.88
N LEU A 620 18.24 -2.35 -7.60
CA LEU A 620 17.74 -1.73 -8.82
C LEU A 620 18.07 -2.55 -10.05
N TRP A 621 17.77 -3.85 -10.02
CA TRP A 621 17.56 -4.59 -11.25
C TRP A 621 16.44 -3.87 -12.00
N THR A 622 16.80 -2.92 -12.87
CA THR A 622 15.95 -2.54 -14.00
C THR A 622 15.69 -3.87 -14.66
N PRO A 623 14.45 -4.39 -14.62
CA PRO A 623 14.15 -5.67 -15.23
C PRO A 623 14.77 -5.59 -16.62
N SER A 624 15.83 -6.37 -16.86
CA SER A 624 16.53 -6.30 -18.13
C SER A 624 15.41 -6.47 -19.13
N ARG A 625 15.18 -5.42 -19.93
CA ARG A 625 14.15 -5.40 -20.98
C ARG A 625 14.58 -6.35 -22.08
N SER A 626 14.87 -7.61 -21.73
CA SER A 626 14.63 -8.73 -22.60
C SER A 626 13.14 -8.66 -22.87
N SER A 627 12.80 -7.82 -23.86
CA SER A 627 11.53 -7.72 -24.51
C SER A 627 11.28 -9.11 -25.08
N ARG A 628 10.81 -10.00 -24.20
CA ARG A 628 10.35 -11.30 -24.62
C ARG A 628 9.06 -10.96 -25.31
N THR A 629 9.15 -10.90 -26.62
CA THR A 629 8.06 -10.54 -27.48
C THR A 629 6.89 -11.46 -27.15
N VAL A 630 5.77 -10.89 -26.67
CA VAL A 630 4.46 -11.56 -26.57
C VAL A 630 3.90 -11.78 -27.99
N ALA A 631 4.78 -12.07 -28.96
CA ALA A 631 4.54 -11.91 -30.40
C ALA A 631 3.45 -12.84 -30.95
N ASP A 632 3.05 -13.87 -30.20
CA ASP A 632 2.18 -14.93 -30.72
C ASP A 632 0.84 -15.06 -29.97
N LEU A 633 0.39 -14.01 -29.26
CA LEU A 633 -0.91 -14.05 -28.59
C LEU A 633 -2.07 -13.95 -29.61
N LYS A 634 -2.78 -15.06 -29.81
CA LYS A 634 -3.89 -15.15 -30.76
C LYS A 634 -5.03 -14.19 -30.45
N GLY A 635 -5.37 -13.32 -31.39
CA GLY A 635 -6.32 -12.22 -31.27
C GLY A 635 -5.69 -10.87 -30.93
N PHE A 636 -4.38 -10.83 -30.67
CA PHE A 636 -3.59 -9.63 -30.35
C PHE A 636 -2.38 -9.51 -31.29
N GLU A 637 -2.48 -10.06 -32.50
CA GLU A 637 -1.39 -10.10 -33.49
C GLU A 637 -1.08 -8.73 -34.11
N ASP A 638 -2.00 -7.77 -33.99
CA ASP A 638 -1.77 -6.41 -34.47
C ASP A 638 -0.57 -5.75 -33.75
N PRO A 639 0.35 -5.07 -34.47
CA PRO A 639 1.56 -4.51 -33.87
C PRO A 639 1.28 -3.47 -32.77
N VAL A 640 0.18 -2.73 -32.86
CA VAL A 640 -0.22 -1.76 -31.82
C VAL A 640 -0.68 -2.50 -30.57
N LEU A 641 -1.53 -3.52 -30.72
CA LEU A 641 -2.02 -4.33 -29.61
C LEU A 641 -0.90 -5.17 -28.96
N SER A 642 0.02 -5.72 -29.77
CA SER A 642 1.16 -6.49 -29.27
C SER A 642 2.10 -5.62 -28.41
N ARG A 643 2.40 -4.40 -28.87
CA ARG A 643 3.19 -3.43 -28.11
C ARG A 643 2.48 -3.03 -26.81
N ALA A 644 1.19 -2.68 -26.90
CA ALA A 644 0.39 -2.31 -25.74
C ALA A 644 0.26 -3.47 -24.72
N THR A 645 0.16 -4.71 -25.20
CA THR A 645 0.18 -5.91 -24.36
C THR A 645 1.51 -6.04 -23.63
N ALA A 646 2.64 -5.85 -24.32
CA ALA A 646 3.97 -5.87 -23.69
C ALA A 646 4.14 -4.77 -22.63
N GLU A 647 3.66 -3.56 -22.89
CA GLU A 647 3.67 -2.44 -21.93
C GLU A 647 2.85 -2.79 -20.68
N VAL A 648 1.66 -3.36 -20.84
CA VAL A 648 0.82 -3.81 -19.71
C VAL A 648 1.49 -4.93 -18.92
N PHE A 649 2.14 -5.89 -19.58
CA PHE A 649 2.86 -6.97 -18.91
C PHE A 649 4.04 -6.42 -18.08
N GLU A 650 4.78 -5.44 -18.61
CA GLU A 650 5.87 -4.76 -17.91
C GLU A 650 5.33 -4.00 -16.68
N GLN A 651 4.19 -3.32 -16.80
CA GLN A 651 3.54 -2.63 -15.67
C GLN A 651 3.12 -3.59 -14.57
N VAL A 652 2.42 -4.69 -14.91
CA VAL A 652 2.03 -5.70 -13.91
C VAL A 652 3.28 -6.30 -13.24
N ASP A 653 4.27 -6.74 -14.02
CA ASP A 653 5.49 -7.32 -13.48
C ASP A 653 6.23 -6.37 -12.53
N SER A 654 6.31 -5.08 -12.88
CA SER A 654 6.90 -4.04 -12.04
C SER A 654 6.17 -3.90 -10.69
N CYS A 655 4.83 -3.84 -10.70
CA CYS A 655 4.03 -3.82 -9.48
C CYS A 655 4.23 -5.07 -8.62
N LEU A 656 4.23 -6.26 -9.23
CA LEU A 656 4.44 -7.51 -8.50
C LEU A 656 5.84 -7.61 -7.90
N TRP A 657 6.85 -7.16 -8.65
CA TRP A 657 8.22 -7.09 -8.17
C TRP A 657 8.35 -6.13 -6.99
N TRP A 658 7.69 -4.97 -7.04
CA TRP A 658 7.68 -4.02 -5.92
C TRP A 658 7.12 -4.69 -4.66
N VAL A 659 5.94 -5.29 -4.77
CA VAL A 659 5.26 -5.96 -3.65
C VAL A 659 6.09 -7.12 -3.11
N GLU A 660 6.71 -7.92 -3.99
CA GLU A 660 7.59 -9.03 -3.60
C GLU A 660 8.79 -8.58 -2.76
N ARG A 661 9.37 -7.42 -3.08
CA ARG A 661 10.51 -6.89 -2.33
C ARG A 661 10.09 -6.19 -1.04
N THR A 662 9.01 -5.42 -1.08
CA THR A 662 8.52 -4.67 0.09
C THR A 662 7.93 -5.61 1.15
N TRP A 663 7.26 -6.67 0.71
CA TRP A 663 6.47 -7.57 1.57
C TRP A 663 6.95 -9.02 1.51
N SER A 664 8.26 -9.22 1.34
CA SER A 664 8.88 -10.56 1.24
C SER A 664 8.59 -11.44 2.46
N ASP A 665 8.42 -10.85 3.64
CA ASP A 665 8.08 -11.53 4.89
C ASP A 665 6.64 -12.06 4.91
N VAL A 666 5.69 -11.31 4.35
CA VAL A 666 4.27 -11.70 4.24
C VAL A 666 4.08 -12.76 3.15
N ILE A 667 4.75 -12.61 2.00
CA ILE A 667 4.61 -13.54 0.88
C ILE A 667 5.33 -14.87 1.16
N GLY A 668 6.52 -14.82 1.78
CA GLY A 668 7.32 -16.00 2.07
C GLY A 668 6.77 -16.91 3.18
N THR A 669 5.94 -16.38 4.08
CA THR A 669 5.36 -17.13 5.21
C THR A 669 4.18 -18.04 4.81
N GLY A 670 3.78 -18.04 3.53
CA GLY A 670 2.79 -18.98 2.99
C GLY A 670 3.20 -20.46 3.09
N ASP A 671 4.47 -20.77 3.37
CA ASP A 671 4.89 -22.09 3.83
C ASP A 671 4.49 -22.29 5.30
N VAL A 672 3.21 -22.61 5.52
CA VAL A 672 2.58 -22.93 6.82
C VAL A 672 3.20 -24.18 7.51
N SER A 673 4.28 -24.75 6.99
CA SER A 673 4.98 -25.88 7.61
C SER A 673 6.00 -25.44 8.69
N GLY A 674 5.52 -24.76 9.72
CA GLY A 674 6.03 -24.88 11.11
C GLY A 674 7.52 -24.62 11.42
N SER A 675 8.32 -24.02 10.54
CA SER A 675 9.70 -23.68 10.88
C SER A 675 9.78 -22.33 11.58
N SER A 676 10.10 -22.37 12.88
CA SER A 676 10.31 -21.23 13.77
C SER A 676 11.07 -20.07 13.10
N PRO A 677 10.67 -18.80 13.30
CA PRO A 677 11.32 -17.65 12.68
C PRO A 677 12.78 -17.56 13.10
N ARG A 678 13.70 -17.68 12.13
CA ARG A 678 15.08 -17.24 12.30
C ARG A 678 15.04 -15.73 12.49
N LYS A 679 15.36 -15.26 13.69
CA LYS A 679 15.66 -13.85 13.96
C LYS A 679 16.78 -13.41 13.01
N SER A 680 16.46 -12.62 11.98
CA SER A 680 17.48 -11.78 11.36
C SER A 680 17.84 -10.73 12.40
N ALA A 681 19.12 -10.70 12.77
CA ALA A 681 19.66 -9.59 13.53
C ALA A 681 19.81 -8.42 12.55
N ALA A 682 19.08 -7.34 12.80
CA ALA A 682 19.35 -6.02 12.24
C ALA A 682 20.45 -5.35 13.06
#